data_AF-A0AAJ6CJM4-F1
#
_entry.id   AF-A0AAJ6CJM4-F1
#
_cell.length_a   1.000
_cell.length_b   1.000
_cell.length_c   1.000
_cell.angle_alpha   90.00
_cell.angle_beta   90.00
_cell.angle_gamma   90.00
#
_symmetry.space_group_name_H-M   'P 1'
#
loop_
_entity.id
_entity.type
_entity.pdbx_description
1 polymer ?
#
loop_
_entity_poly.entity_id
_entity_poly.type
_entity_poly.pdbx_seq_one_letter_code
_entity_poly.pdbx_strand_id
1 'polypeptide(L)'
;MKLVDAQMRLFDKANIADASFVESTLAQMKFSVLERAFQASDQNKNSITLRVAQLHIATEGGIWTQERIQQGWRDLLGLSTLNSDELMLLWRNYLFFLKTNASNFQMDRLLDAYRDAIAAITKRMEINPECVLPMEKFCVDVTLDLCRILQSAGYIEWAYSIMQAELELHLGVWRDGTPAHLAAEDILDLFCTWWDAEYPRISDHADAHCGFSIQYPHASHLSVFPRIDSEDAISVSPAEALQILHSLRKTVKTKPDGANTFVLAVSEHMLQDVSVGDDLTASMRIFAETAHHSSEHLRNAIAQECQRFLTSSQCCQKRHIARPRELRSLAIKLARLSPNNSILLYFLFMRNQETRFDQYVHHVMEEIALSDTMCREELGWLYVLMAQLPGAHQGMLRQFFDKALKALPFSQSLWHAALELEARGVPELPRVKAILYQALWHCPYDKGIILRAMDPALQPAFTTEELYTIARVGDERQLRIFADMIAPPHSGQGGAPTLGSLGSNQEANVTVQLEDGIRLLQIQTHASSGHQDSNPSGLSLCHTSCALKNGGTLESYLRQVKQFLDKNKNEVVTLIITNPDDKPVSNFAKAFEDTGLNSMAYRANSNSISKNDWPTLQDLISQNQRVVAFLDYKADVNQAKYILPEFQNIWENPYDQTSSNFNCTPDRYIHGTQNKMYLINHFKNSKVISNKISSPDTDHIKDTNSVSSILKDANHCARQQNAYPTFVLVDYYSQGNGSVFKALAKLNGVTYEDKELNANQTQDGDAAVGPLHVSLPILLGAMMGVTTAILI
;
A
#
# COMPACT_ATOMS: atom_id res chain seq x y z
N MET A 1 20.50 34.17 -7.20
CA MET A 1 20.21 32.75 -6.89
C MET A 1 21.39 31.85 -7.23
N LYS A 2 21.67 31.53 -8.51
CA LYS A 2 22.79 30.65 -8.91
C LYS A 2 24.17 31.01 -8.30
N LEU A 3 24.47 32.30 -8.13
CA LEU A 3 25.74 32.76 -7.52
C LEU A 3 25.82 32.47 -6.00
N VAL A 4 24.69 32.59 -5.30
CA VAL A 4 24.59 32.29 -3.85
C VAL A 4 24.72 30.77 -3.64
N ASP A 5 24.07 29.98 -4.50
CA ASP A 5 24.20 28.52 -4.51
C ASP A 5 25.64 28.08 -4.83
N ALA A 6 26.39 28.82 -5.66
CA ALA A 6 27.79 28.53 -5.98
C ALA A 6 28.77 28.91 -4.85
N GLN A 7 28.55 30.04 -4.17
CA GLN A 7 29.37 30.48 -3.03
C GLN A 7 29.27 29.51 -1.84
N MET A 8 28.09 28.95 -1.58
CA MET A 8 27.89 28.00 -0.48
C MET A 8 28.42 26.60 -0.76
N ARG A 9 28.46 26.15 -2.04
CA ARG A 9 29.20 24.93 -2.43
C ARG A 9 30.68 24.98 -2.06
N LEU A 10 31.27 26.18 -1.94
CA LEU A 10 32.65 26.36 -1.48
C LEU A 10 32.76 26.24 0.05
N PHE A 11 31.73 26.64 0.80
CA PHE A 11 31.66 26.47 2.25
C PHE A 11 31.39 25.02 2.68
N ASP A 12 30.47 24.31 2.00
CA ASP A 12 30.20 22.87 2.22
C ASP A 12 31.45 22.02 1.97
N LYS A 13 32.21 22.34 0.90
CA LYS A 13 33.51 21.68 0.62
C LYS A 13 34.57 21.92 1.70
N ALA A 14 34.41 22.96 2.51
CA ALA A 14 35.36 23.34 3.54
C ALA A 14 35.01 22.79 4.93
N ASN A 15 33.85 22.12 5.11
CA ASN A 15 33.42 21.48 6.37
C ASN A 15 33.35 22.44 7.59
N ILE A 16 32.98 23.72 7.35
CA ILE A 16 33.15 24.80 8.34
C ILE A 16 31.92 25.01 9.26
N ALA A 17 30.73 24.49 8.95
CA ALA A 17 29.52 24.80 9.72
C ALA A 17 28.46 23.68 9.77
N ASP A 18 27.61 23.72 10.80
CA ASP A 18 26.42 22.86 10.98
C ASP A 18 25.39 23.11 9.85
N ALA A 19 24.77 22.05 9.35
CA ALA A 19 23.90 22.06 8.18
C ALA A 19 22.68 22.97 8.35
N SER A 20 22.06 23.00 9.54
CA SER A 20 20.87 23.85 9.77
C SER A 20 21.22 25.34 9.80
N PHE A 21 22.41 25.68 10.31
CA PHE A 21 22.93 27.05 10.31
C PHE A 21 23.24 27.52 8.89
N VAL A 22 23.79 26.63 8.06
CA VAL A 22 24.07 26.88 6.64
C VAL A 22 22.78 27.13 5.86
N GLU A 23 21.74 26.32 6.05
CA GLU A 23 20.45 26.46 5.36
C GLU A 23 19.73 27.76 5.73
N SER A 24 19.68 28.11 7.02
CA SER A 24 19.10 29.38 7.47
C SER A 24 19.86 30.59 6.88
N THR A 25 21.19 30.55 6.92
CA THR A 25 22.03 31.62 6.35
C THR A 25 21.82 31.75 4.84
N LEU A 26 21.74 30.61 4.12
CA LEU A 26 21.48 30.56 2.69
C LEU A 26 20.13 31.20 2.34
N ALA A 27 19.08 30.83 3.06
CA ALA A 27 17.74 31.40 2.86
C ALA A 27 17.74 32.91 3.08
N GLN A 28 18.44 33.40 4.11
CA GLN A 28 18.51 34.83 4.42
C GLN A 28 19.30 35.62 3.36
N MET A 29 20.38 35.05 2.81
CA MET A 29 21.10 35.63 1.67
C MET A 29 20.24 35.67 0.41
N LYS A 30 19.54 34.56 0.10
CA LYS A 30 18.61 34.47 -1.04
C LYS A 30 17.48 35.49 -0.91
N PHE A 31 16.94 35.65 0.29
CA PHE A 31 15.89 36.61 0.60
C PHE A 31 16.36 38.06 0.39
N SER A 32 17.55 38.41 0.88
CA SER A 32 18.16 39.74 0.66
C SER A 32 18.39 40.06 -0.82
N VAL A 33 18.76 39.05 -1.62
CA VAL A 33 18.88 39.21 -3.09
C VAL A 33 17.52 39.51 -3.72
N LEU A 34 16.45 38.83 -3.29
CA LEU A 34 15.10 39.10 -3.78
C LEU A 34 14.61 40.49 -3.37
N GLU A 35 14.86 40.93 -2.14
CA GLU A 35 14.52 42.29 -1.71
C GLU A 35 15.19 43.36 -2.57
N ARG A 36 16.48 43.17 -2.91
CA ARG A 36 17.17 44.05 -3.87
C ARG A 36 16.55 44.00 -5.26
N ALA A 37 16.12 42.82 -5.72
CA ALA A 37 15.44 42.68 -7.01
C ALA A 37 14.10 43.42 -7.04
N PHE A 38 13.31 43.36 -5.97
CA PHE A 38 12.05 44.09 -5.84
C PHE A 38 12.25 45.61 -5.77
N GLN A 39 13.36 46.07 -5.18
CA GLN A 39 13.71 47.50 -5.12
C GLN A 39 14.21 48.04 -6.47
N ALA A 40 14.74 47.18 -7.35
CA ALA A 40 15.34 47.59 -8.61
C ALA A 40 14.32 48.00 -9.70
N SER A 41 13.07 47.53 -9.65
CA SER A 41 12.03 47.88 -10.64
C SER A 41 10.63 47.57 -10.11
N ASP A 42 9.65 48.43 -10.41
CA ASP A 42 8.24 48.17 -10.08
C ASP A 42 7.66 46.98 -10.87
N GLN A 43 8.19 46.67 -12.05
CA GLN A 43 7.80 45.45 -12.79
C GLN A 43 8.17 44.18 -12.02
N ASN A 44 9.28 44.19 -11.28
CA ASN A 44 9.68 43.05 -10.46
C ASN A 44 8.72 42.82 -9.29
N LYS A 45 8.13 43.89 -8.75
CA LYS A 45 7.12 43.80 -7.68
C LYS A 45 5.85 43.10 -8.15
N ASN A 46 5.52 43.20 -9.43
CA ASN A 46 4.38 42.54 -10.04
C ASN A 46 4.70 41.14 -10.58
N SER A 47 5.98 40.73 -10.60
CA SER A 47 6.38 39.41 -11.10
C SER A 47 5.92 38.29 -10.17
N ILE A 48 5.00 37.47 -10.66
CA ILE A 48 4.48 36.30 -9.94
C ILE A 48 5.60 35.32 -9.60
N THR A 49 6.52 35.08 -10.53
CA THR A 49 7.67 34.19 -10.31
C THR A 49 8.53 34.65 -9.14
N LEU A 50 8.82 35.96 -9.03
CA LEU A 50 9.62 36.50 -7.93
C LEU A 50 8.87 36.46 -6.59
N ARG A 51 7.57 36.77 -6.59
CA ARG A 51 6.73 36.72 -5.37
C ARG A 51 6.55 35.30 -4.84
N VAL A 52 6.34 34.33 -5.73
CA VAL A 52 6.30 32.90 -5.38
C VAL A 52 7.65 32.44 -4.82
N ALA A 53 8.76 32.81 -5.45
CA ALA A 53 10.09 32.50 -4.94
C ALA A 53 10.34 33.11 -3.56
N GLN A 54 9.88 34.34 -3.32
CA GLN A 54 9.96 34.99 -2.01
C GLN A 54 9.20 34.21 -0.94
N LEU A 55 7.99 33.72 -1.23
CA LEU A 55 7.20 32.92 -0.30
C LEU A 55 7.87 31.58 0.02
N HIS A 56 8.41 30.88 -0.97
CA HIS A 56 9.15 29.63 -0.75
C HIS A 56 10.37 29.86 0.15
N ILE A 57 11.22 30.84 -0.18
CA ILE A 57 12.44 31.14 0.60
C ILE A 57 12.10 31.62 2.02
N ALA A 58 11.04 32.44 2.16
CA ALA A 58 10.59 32.89 3.47
C ALA A 58 10.09 31.74 4.33
N THR A 59 9.46 30.73 3.72
CA THR A 59 8.99 29.51 4.38
C THR A 59 10.16 28.62 4.78
N GLU A 60 11.02 28.25 3.83
CA GLU A 60 12.19 27.38 4.05
C GLU A 60 13.15 27.97 5.09
N GLY A 61 13.40 29.28 5.05
CA GLY A 61 14.33 29.96 5.95
C GLY A 61 13.74 30.36 7.30
N GLY A 62 12.45 30.12 7.55
CA GLY A 62 11.76 30.59 8.76
C GLY A 62 11.80 32.11 8.94
N ILE A 63 11.87 32.88 7.85
CA ILE A 63 12.08 34.35 7.88
C ILE A 63 10.79 35.09 8.22
N TRP A 64 9.67 34.61 7.71
CA TRP A 64 8.34 35.19 7.95
C TRP A 64 7.51 34.30 8.86
N THR A 65 6.59 34.92 9.60
CA THR A 65 5.60 34.15 10.37
C THR A 65 4.65 33.42 9.41
N GLN A 66 4.06 32.33 9.89
CA GLN A 66 3.12 31.52 9.10
C GLN A 66 1.91 32.34 8.65
N GLU A 67 1.41 33.26 9.47
CA GLU A 67 0.28 34.13 9.11
C GLU A 67 0.62 35.02 7.91
N ARG A 68 1.84 35.57 7.89
CA ARG A 68 2.32 36.41 6.77
C ARG A 68 2.49 35.59 5.49
N ILE A 69 3.03 34.37 5.59
CA ILE A 69 3.18 33.46 4.43
C ILE A 69 1.80 33.10 3.86
N GLN A 70 0.87 32.69 4.72
CA GLN A 70 -0.50 32.37 4.30
C GLN A 70 -1.20 33.57 3.67
N GLN A 71 -1.03 34.78 4.22
CA GLN A 71 -1.58 36.00 3.63
C GLN A 71 -0.99 36.27 2.25
N GLY A 72 0.33 36.13 2.09
CA GLY A 72 0.98 36.34 0.80
C GLY A 72 0.49 35.38 -0.29
N TRP A 73 0.20 34.12 0.06
CA TRP A 73 -0.44 33.18 -0.86
C TRP A 73 -1.88 33.59 -1.22
N ARG A 74 -2.69 34.00 -0.23
CA ARG A 74 -4.06 34.51 -0.47
C ARG A 74 -4.04 35.74 -1.40
N ASP A 75 -3.12 36.66 -1.19
CA ASP A 75 -2.97 37.86 -2.02
C ASP A 75 -2.62 37.52 -3.47
N LEU A 76 -1.79 36.49 -3.69
CA LEU A 76 -1.42 36.04 -5.04
C LEU A 76 -2.58 35.32 -5.73
N LEU A 77 -3.27 34.42 -5.02
CA LEU A 77 -4.41 33.68 -5.57
C LEU A 77 -5.62 34.58 -5.87
N GLY A 78 -5.74 35.72 -5.17
CA GLY A 78 -6.78 36.72 -5.41
C GLY A 78 -6.54 37.62 -6.65
N LEU A 79 -5.42 37.47 -7.36
CA LEU A 79 -5.13 38.29 -8.54
C LEU A 79 -5.99 37.88 -9.73
N SER A 80 -6.83 38.80 -10.21
CA SER A 80 -7.70 38.59 -11.38
C SER A 80 -6.99 38.78 -12.73
N THR A 81 -5.80 39.39 -12.74
CA THR A 81 -5.08 39.82 -13.96
C THR A 81 -4.03 38.82 -14.46
N LEU A 82 -3.98 37.61 -13.90
CA LEU A 82 -2.98 36.60 -14.27
C LEU A 82 -3.20 36.09 -15.70
N ASN A 83 -2.12 35.94 -16.47
CA ASN A 83 -2.18 35.17 -17.71
C ASN A 83 -2.24 33.65 -17.44
N SER A 84 -2.46 32.86 -18.48
CA SER A 84 -2.63 31.40 -18.40
C SER A 84 -1.43 30.69 -17.76
N ASP A 85 -0.21 31.05 -18.16
CA ASP A 85 1.02 30.41 -17.67
C ASP A 85 1.31 30.80 -16.22
N GLU A 86 1.07 32.07 -15.86
CA GLU A 86 1.20 32.57 -14.49
C GLU A 86 0.20 31.89 -13.55
N LEU A 87 -1.03 31.66 -14.01
CA LEU A 87 -2.06 30.96 -13.24
C LEU A 87 -1.67 29.50 -12.98
N MET A 88 -1.22 28.77 -14.01
CA MET A 88 -0.73 27.39 -13.86
C MET A 88 0.51 27.33 -12.96
N LEU A 89 1.46 28.26 -13.14
CA LEU A 89 2.66 28.37 -12.29
C LEU A 89 2.27 28.61 -10.83
N LEU A 90 1.34 29.53 -10.58
CA LEU A 90 0.91 29.89 -9.24
C LEU A 90 0.27 28.68 -8.53
N TRP A 91 -0.70 28.02 -9.17
CA TRP A 91 -1.36 26.85 -8.59
C TRP A 91 -0.39 25.68 -8.36
N ARG A 92 0.51 25.40 -9.31
CA ARG A 92 1.54 24.36 -9.14
C ARG A 92 2.39 24.61 -7.89
N ASN A 93 2.80 25.85 -7.68
CA ASN A 93 3.62 26.23 -6.54
C ASN A 93 2.82 26.27 -5.23
N TYR A 94 1.54 26.65 -5.28
CA TYR A 94 0.68 26.66 -4.10
C TYR A 94 0.36 25.25 -3.61
N LEU A 95 0.01 24.33 -4.51
CA LEU A 95 -0.19 22.92 -4.19
C LEU A 95 1.09 22.30 -3.63
N PHE A 96 2.24 22.59 -4.25
CA PHE A 96 3.54 22.17 -3.72
C PHE A 96 3.79 22.71 -2.30
N PHE A 97 3.54 23.99 -2.06
CA PHE A 97 3.67 24.60 -0.73
C PHE A 97 2.79 23.90 0.33
N LEU A 98 1.51 23.63 0.02
CA LEU A 98 0.62 22.95 0.97
C LEU A 98 1.11 21.55 1.32
N LYS A 99 1.61 20.79 0.33
CA LYS A 99 2.16 19.45 0.54
C LYS A 99 3.46 19.42 1.34
N THR A 100 4.25 20.49 1.27
CA THR A 100 5.61 20.53 1.83
C THR A 100 5.70 21.34 3.13
N ASN A 101 4.64 22.05 3.52
CA ASN A 101 4.56 22.77 4.79
C ASN A 101 4.07 21.85 5.92
N ALA A 102 4.98 21.01 6.43
CA ALA A 102 4.69 19.98 7.43
C ALA A 102 3.96 20.49 8.68
N SER A 103 4.27 21.71 9.12
CA SER A 103 3.75 22.30 10.36
C SER A 103 2.28 22.68 10.27
N ASN A 104 1.75 22.85 9.06
CA ASN A 104 0.39 23.35 8.82
C ASN A 104 -0.34 22.52 7.74
N PHE A 105 0.18 21.32 7.47
CA PHE A 105 -0.42 20.37 6.55
C PHE A 105 -1.72 19.84 7.14
N GLN A 106 -2.80 19.87 6.36
CA GLN A 106 -4.06 19.20 6.62
C GLN A 106 -4.63 18.69 5.30
N MET A 107 -5.20 17.48 5.30
CA MET A 107 -5.71 16.85 4.08
C MET A 107 -6.87 17.61 3.46
N ASP A 108 -7.89 17.99 4.25
CA ASP A 108 -9.05 18.75 3.79
C ASP A 108 -8.68 20.01 3.00
N ARG A 109 -7.79 20.84 3.54
CA ARG A 109 -7.30 22.08 2.93
C ARG A 109 -6.57 21.80 1.62
N LEU A 110 -5.85 20.68 1.56
CA LEU A 110 -5.17 20.28 0.34
C LEU A 110 -6.18 19.87 -0.73
N LEU A 111 -7.19 19.06 -0.38
CA LEU A 111 -8.26 18.63 -1.29
C LEU A 111 -9.05 19.83 -1.83
N ASP A 112 -9.35 20.80 -0.97
CA ASP A 112 -9.97 22.07 -1.38
C ASP A 112 -9.12 22.80 -2.41
N ALA A 113 -7.81 22.90 -2.18
CA ALA A 113 -6.90 23.56 -3.10
C ALA A 113 -6.78 22.84 -4.46
N TYR A 114 -6.81 21.49 -4.48
CA TYR A 114 -6.84 20.72 -5.73
C TYR A 114 -8.11 21.01 -6.54
N ARG A 115 -9.27 20.98 -5.89
CA ARG A 115 -10.55 21.32 -6.52
C ARG A 115 -10.54 22.74 -7.07
N ASP A 116 -10.08 23.71 -6.27
CA ASP A 116 -10.06 25.12 -6.66
C ASP A 116 -9.08 25.37 -7.81
N ALA A 117 -7.95 24.67 -7.86
CA ALA A 117 -7.00 24.72 -8.97
C ALA A 117 -7.62 24.24 -10.28
N ILE A 118 -8.27 23.07 -10.28
CA ILE A 118 -8.94 22.51 -11.46
C ILE A 118 -10.07 23.44 -11.91
N ALA A 119 -10.88 23.94 -10.98
CA ALA A 119 -11.97 24.88 -11.29
C ALA A 119 -11.44 26.19 -11.91
N ALA A 120 -10.37 26.76 -11.36
CA ALA A 120 -9.77 28.00 -11.87
C ALA A 120 -9.21 27.84 -13.30
N ILE A 121 -8.57 26.71 -13.59
CA ILE A 121 -8.05 26.40 -14.92
C ILE A 121 -9.19 26.09 -15.91
N THR A 122 -10.20 25.32 -15.49
CA THR A 122 -11.36 25.00 -16.33
C THR A 122 -12.12 26.26 -16.74
N LYS A 123 -12.38 27.16 -15.80
CA LYS A 123 -12.97 28.47 -16.10
C LYS A 123 -12.11 29.31 -17.05
N ARG A 124 -10.78 29.16 -17.01
CA ARG A 124 -9.88 29.88 -17.94
C ARG A 124 -9.91 29.29 -19.35
N MET A 125 -10.05 27.97 -19.48
CA MET A 125 -10.18 27.29 -20.78
C MET A 125 -11.42 27.76 -21.55
N GLU A 126 -12.54 27.99 -20.86
CA GLU A 126 -13.77 28.54 -21.46
C GLU A 126 -13.56 29.94 -22.07
N ILE A 127 -12.64 30.73 -21.50
CA ILE A 127 -12.39 32.12 -21.90
C ILE A 127 -11.31 32.21 -23.00
N ASN A 128 -10.33 31.29 -23.01
CA ASN A 128 -9.20 31.33 -23.95
C ASN A 128 -8.93 29.97 -24.63
N PRO A 129 -9.61 29.69 -25.76
CA PRO A 129 -9.49 28.41 -26.48
C PRO A 129 -8.10 28.13 -27.08
N GLU A 130 -7.24 29.14 -27.25
CA GLU A 130 -5.91 28.97 -27.88
C GLU A 130 -4.89 28.26 -26.95
N CYS A 131 -5.17 28.22 -25.64
CA CYS A 131 -4.28 27.63 -24.62
C CYS A 131 -4.84 26.34 -23.99
N VAL A 132 -5.81 25.68 -24.62
CA VAL A 132 -6.52 24.52 -24.07
C VAL A 132 -5.58 23.34 -23.80
N LEU A 133 -4.73 22.96 -24.76
CA LEU A 133 -3.87 21.77 -24.61
C LEU A 133 -2.91 21.84 -23.40
N PRO A 134 -2.15 22.94 -23.16
CA PRO A 134 -1.35 23.06 -21.94
C PRO A 134 -2.16 23.02 -20.65
N MET A 135 -3.38 23.56 -20.65
CA MET A 135 -4.27 23.59 -19.48
C MET A 135 -4.90 22.22 -19.20
N GLU A 136 -5.33 21.49 -20.22
CA GLU A 136 -5.79 20.10 -20.10
C GLU A 136 -4.68 19.22 -19.53
N LYS A 137 -3.46 19.34 -20.08
CA LYS A 137 -2.30 18.66 -19.53
C LYS A 137 -2.07 19.01 -18.05
N PHE A 138 -2.22 20.28 -17.69
CA PHE A 138 -2.10 20.71 -16.31
C PHE A 138 -3.16 20.04 -15.41
N CYS A 139 -4.42 19.97 -15.84
CA CYS A 139 -5.49 19.29 -15.09
C CYS A 139 -5.21 17.79 -14.90
N VAL A 140 -4.72 17.11 -15.94
CA VAL A 140 -4.31 15.70 -15.84
C VAL A 140 -3.15 15.53 -14.86
N ASP A 141 -2.10 16.37 -14.97
CA ASP A 141 -0.95 16.32 -14.06
C ASP A 141 -1.39 16.52 -12.58
N VAL A 142 -2.31 17.47 -12.34
CA VAL A 142 -2.85 17.79 -11.00
C VAL A 142 -3.73 16.66 -10.46
N THR A 143 -4.55 16.03 -11.30
CA THR A 143 -5.42 14.90 -10.92
C THR A 143 -4.61 13.66 -10.59
N LEU A 144 -3.58 13.35 -11.38
CA LEU A 144 -2.65 12.25 -11.09
C LEU A 144 -1.89 12.47 -9.77
N ASP A 145 -1.44 13.69 -9.53
CA ASP A 145 -0.77 14.07 -8.28
C ASP A 145 -1.72 13.92 -7.07
N LEU A 146 -2.99 14.33 -7.20
CA LEU A 146 -4.02 14.11 -6.18
C LEU A 146 -4.23 12.62 -5.88
N CYS A 147 -4.43 11.78 -6.90
CA CYS A 147 -4.62 10.34 -6.71
C CYS A 147 -3.44 9.70 -5.96
N ARG A 148 -2.20 10.08 -6.29
CA ARG A 148 -1.01 9.60 -5.59
C ARG A 148 -1.01 9.99 -4.11
N ILE A 149 -1.36 11.23 -3.80
CA ILE A 149 -1.43 11.73 -2.42
C ILE A 149 -2.53 11.02 -1.63
N LEU A 150 -3.72 10.86 -2.23
CA LEU A 150 -4.83 10.13 -1.63
C LEU A 150 -4.42 8.69 -1.30
N GLN A 151 -3.75 8.00 -2.22
CA GLN A 151 -3.22 6.65 -1.99
C GLN A 151 -2.22 6.64 -0.81
N SER A 152 -1.25 7.56 -0.81
CA SER A 152 -0.23 7.66 0.23
C SER A 152 -0.80 8.06 1.60
N ALA A 153 -1.89 8.81 1.63
CA ALA A 153 -2.58 9.16 2.86
C ALA A 153 -3.60 8.10 3.32
N GLY A 154 -3.85 7.07 2.51
CA GLY A 154 -4.71 5.94 2.83
C GLY A 154 -6.14 6.01 2.30
N TYR A 155 -6.49 7.02 1.52
CA TYR A 155 -7.75 7.16 0.80
C TYR A 155 -7.71 6.43 -0.56
N ILE A 156 -7.30 5.17 -0.55
CA ILE A 156 -7.05 4.38 -1.76
C ILE A 156 -8.33 4.26 -2.62
N GLU A 157 -9.48 4.03 -1.98
CA GLU A 157 -10.78 3.97 -2.65
C GLU A 157 -11.12 5.27 -3.41
N TRP A 158 -10.76 6.43 -2.86
CA TRP A 158 -11.01 7.72 -3.50
C TRP A 158 -10.05 7.94 -4.67
N ALA A 159 -8.78 7.56 -4.53
CA ALA A 159 -7.82 7.63 -5.62
C ALA A 159 -8.26 6.75 -6.80
N TYR A 160 -8.73 5.54 -6.50
CA TYR A 160 -9.21 4.57 -7.48
C TYR A 160 -10.52 5.02 -8.13
N SER A 161 -11.47 5.57 -7.36
CA SER A 161 -12.74 6.08 -7.91
C SER A 161 -12.55 7.26 -8.86
N ILE A 162 -11.66 8.20 -8.53
CA ILE A 162 -11.33 9.32 -9.40
C ILE A 162 -10.74 8.82 -10.72
N MET A 163 -9.76 7.90 -10.66
CA MET A 163 -9.15 7.34 -11.87
C MET A 163 -10.18 6.57 -12.71
N GLN A 164 -11.05 5.80 -12.06
CA GLN A 164 -12.11 5.09 -12.75
C GLN A 164 -13.10 6.05 -13.41
N ALA A 165 -13.48 7.14 -12.73
CA ALA A 165 -14.34 8.17 -13.30
C ALA A 165 -13.71 8.79 -14.55
N GLU A 166 -12.42 9.15 -14.50
CA GLU A 166 -11.69 9.69 -15.65
C GLU A 166 -11.71 8.74 -16.84
N LEU A 167 -11.44 7.45 -16.62
CA LEU A 167 -11.46 6.43 -17.67
C LEU A 167 -12.88 6.20 -18.23
N GLU A 168 -13.86 6.01 -17.36
CA GLU A 168 -15.24 5.68 -17.74
C GLU A 168 -15.97 6.84 -18.42
N LEU A 169 -15.71 8.08 -18.00
CA LEU A 169 -16.36 9.28 -18.54
C LEU A 169 -15.68 9.78 -19.81
N HIS A 170 -14.36 9.63 -19.96
CA HIS A 170 -13.63 10.12 -21.13
C HIS A 170 -13.33 9.04 -22.20
N LEU A 171 -13.06 7.80 -21.79
CA LEU A 171 -12.81 6.68 -22.72
C LEU A 171 -14.05 5.80 -22.94
N GLY A 172 -15.03 5.86 -22.04
CA GLY A 172 -16.31 5.18 -22.23
C GLY A 172 -17.05 5.67 -23.47
N VAL A 173 -17.81 4.77 -24.10
CA VAL A 173 -18.50 4.99 -25.38
C VAL A 173 -19.73 5.88 -25.18
N TRP A 174 -19.53 7.14 -24.80
CA TRP A 174 -20.60 8.13 -24.74
C TRP A 174 -20.63 9.03 -25.98
N ARG A 175 -19.57 9.09 -26.80
CA ARG A 175 -19.47 10.12 -27.86
C ARG A 175 -20.59 10.11 -28.92
N ASP A 176 -21.28 9.00 -29.13
CA ASP A 176 -22.37 8.90 -30.11
C ASP A 176 -23.77 8.75 -29.45
N GLY A 177 -23.89 8.90 -28.11
CA GLY A 177 -25.17 8.72 -27.40
C GLY A 177 -25.26 9.21 -25.96
N THR A 178 -24.36 10.10 -25.49
CA THR A 178 -24.64 10.91 -24.29
C THR A 178 -25.97 11.61 -24.52
N PRO A 179 -26.97 11.44 -23.63
CA PRO A 179 -28.21 12.16 -23.76
C PRO A 179 -27.87 13.65 -23.71
N ALA A 180 -28.05 14.38 -24.81
CA ALA A 180 -27.66 15.79 -24.98
C ALA A 180 -28.36 16.77 -24.00
N HIS A 181 -29.07 16.24 -23.01
CA HIS A 181 -29.94 16.92 -22.05
C HIS A 181 -29.53 16.70 -20.59
N LEU A 182 -28.57 15.82 -20.28
CA LEU A 182 -28.08 15.66 -18.91
C LEU A 182 -26.93 16.65 -18.62
N ALA A 183 -27.00 17.32 -17.46
CA ALA A 183 -25.89 18.15 -17.00
C ALA A 183 -24.73 17.26 -16.52
N ALA A 184 -23.51 17.82 -16.48
CA ALA A 184 -22.34 17.10 -15.99
C ALA A 184 -22.51 16.61 -14.53
N GLU A 185 -23.23 17.36 -13.71
CA GLU A 185 -23.59 16.99 -12.33
C GLU A 185 -24.45 15.73 -12.29
N ASP A 186 -25.47 15.63 -13.15
CA ASP A 186 -26.35 14.45 -13.23
C ASP A 186 -25.58 13.20 -13.65
N ILE A 187 -24.61 13.35 -14.57
CA ILE A 187 -23.75 12.24 -15.02
C ILE A 187 -22.85 11.76 -13.87
N LEU A 188 -22.33 12.68 -13.06
CA LEU A 188 -21.54 12.34 -11.88
C LEU A 188 -22.37 11.65 -10.81
N ASP A 189 -23.61 12.08 -10.55
CA ASP A 189 -24.51 11.42 -9.60
C ASP A 189 -24.86 9.98 -10.03
N LEU A 190 -25.08 9.78 -11.34
CA LEU A 190 -25.27 8.44 -11.90
C LEU A 190 -24.01 7.57 -11.75
N PHE A 191 -22.83 8.14 -11.97
CA PHE A 191 -21.57 7.45 -11.75
C PHE A 191 -21.39 7.05 -10.28
N CYS A 192 -21.68 7.95 -9.33
CA CYS A 192 -21.63 7.66 -7.90
C CYS A 192 -22.59 6.52 -7.52
N THR A 193 -23.81 6.54 -8.04
CA THR A 193 -24.80 5.47 -7.80
C THR A 193 -24.32 4.12 -8.36
N TRP A 194 -23.70 4.13 -9.53
CA TRP A 194 -23.10 2.93 -10.13
C TRP A 194 -21.88 2.43 -9.34
N TRP A 195 -21.05 3.35 -8.86
CA TRP A 195 -19.87 3.05 -8.04
C TRP A 195 -20.27 2.39 -6.71
N ASP A 196 -21.27 2.93 -6.02
CA ASP A 196 -21.77 2.43 -4.74
C ASP A 196 -22.50 1.08 -4.89
N ALA A 197 -23.01 0.76 -6.07
CA ALA A 197 -23.65 -0.51 -6.38
C ALA A 197 -22.66 -1.64 -6.74
N GLU A 198 -21.34 -1.36 -6.71
CA GLU A 198 -20.26 -2.30 -7.01
C GLU A 198 -20.40 -2.99 -8.38
N TYR A 199 -20.92 -2.28 -9.38
CA TYR A 199 -20.98 -2.80 -10.74
C TYR A 199 -19.57 -3.00 -11.34
N PRO A 200 -19.42 -3.91 -12.33
CA PRO A 200 -18.13 -4.20 -12.94
C PRO A 200 -17.49 -2.96 -13.58
N ARG A 201 -16.20 -2.74 -13.31
CA ARG A 201 -15.42 -1.58 -13.77
C ARG A 201 -14.51 -1.95 -14.94
N ILE A 202 -14.07 -0.98 -15.75
CA ILE A 202 -12.93 -1.17 -16.66
C ILE A 202 -11.77 -1.77 -15.86
N SER A 203 -11.25 -2.92 -16.29
CA SER A 203 -10.21 -3.78 -15.69
C SER A 203 -10.66 -4.96 -14.81
N ASP A 204 -11.93 -5.04 -14.37
CA ASP A 204 -12.39 -6.15 -13.52
C ASP A 204 -12.53 -7.49 -14.28
N HIS A 205 -12.54 -7.45 -15.62
CA HIS A 205 -12.63 -8.62 -16.48
C HIS A 205 -11.63 -8.54 -17.65
N ALA A 206 -10.93 -9.65 -17.92
CA ALA A 206 -9.95 -9.75 -19.01
C ALA A 206 -10.57 -9.61 -20.42
N ASP A 207 -11.88 -9.88 -20.56
CA ASP A 207 -12.57 -9.98 -21.85
C ASP A 207 -13.84 -9.13 -21.99
N ALA A 208 -14.13 -8.18 -21.08
CA ALA A 208 -15.38 -7.44 -21.12
C ALA A 208 -15.18 -5.91 -21.05
N HIS A 209 -15.48 -5.24 -22.16
CA HIS A 209 -15.84 -3.82 -22.18
C HIS A 209 -17.22 -3.66 -21.49
N CYS A 210 -17.26 -3.77 -20.17
CA CYS A 210 -18.48 -3.57 -19.38
C CYS A 210 -18.19 -2.53 -18.30
N GLY A 211 -18.06 -1.27 -18.71
CA GLY A 211 -17.91 -0.13 -17.81
C GLY A 211 -19.22 0.65 -17.65
N PHE A 212 -19.21 1.68 -16.80
CA PHE A 212 -20.34 2.59 -16.53
C PHE A 212 -21.04 3.07 -17.82
N SER A 213 -20.25 3.37 -18.86
CA SER A 213 -20.73 3.84 -20.16
C SER A 213 -21.56 2.84 -20.98
N ILE A 214 -21.58 1.56 -20.61
CA ILE A 214 -22.13 0.47 -21.45
C ILE A 214 -23.42 -0.13 -20.83
N GLN A 215 -23.64 0.03 -19.53
CA GLN A 215 -24.78 -0.59 -18.83
C GLN A 215 -26.07 0.24 -18.77
N TYR A 216 -26.07 1.54 -19.13
CA TYR A 216 -27.30 2.35 -19.23
C TYR A 216 -27.91 2.24 -20.64
N PRO A 217 -28.95 1.41 -20.85
CA PRO A 217 -29.38 0.98 -22.17
C PRO A 217 -30.61 1.76 -22.62
N HIS A 218 -30.40 2.97 -23.12
CA HIS A 218 -31.37 3.59 -24.05
C HIS A 218 -30.75 4.00 -25.40
N ALA A 219 -29.50 3.64 -25.67
CA ALA A 219 -28.86 3.84 -26.97
C ALA A 219 -28.50 2.49 -27.61
N SER A 220 -29.50 1.76 -28.10
CA SER A 220 -29.32 0.51 -28.87
C SER A 220 -28.76 0.72 -30.29
N HIS A 221 -28.01 1.80 -30.54
CA HIS A 221 -27.40 2.10 -31.85
C HIS A 221 -26.01 2.71 -31.76
N LEU A 222 -25.27 2.46 -30.68
CA LEU A 222 -23.89 2.90 -30.56
C LEU A 222 -22.92 1.86 -31.10
N SER A 223 -22.44 2.07 -32.32
CA SER A 223 -21.23 1.44 -32.81
C SER A 223 -20.07 1.91 -31.95
N VAL A 224 -19.60 1.03 -31.05
CA VAL A 224 -18.25 1.10 -30.51
C VAL A 224 -17.32 1.37 -31.69
N PHE A 225 -16.34 2.28 -31.53
CA PHE A 225 -15.25 2.42 -32.50
C PHE A 225 -14.87 1.04 -33.00
N PRO A 226 -14.78 0.80 -34.32
CA PRO A 226 -14.36 -0.49 -34.79
C PRO A 226 -13.09 -0.82 -34.01
N ARG A 227 -13.01 -2.04 -33.45
CA ARG A 227 -11.71 -2.69 -33.53
C ARG A 227 -11.28 -2.44 -34.97
N ILE A 228 -10.10 -1.88 -35.18
CA ILE A 228 -9.45 -2.12 -36.46
C ILE A 228 -9.34 -3.64 -36.46
N ASP A 229 -10.35 -4.30 -37.00
CA ASP A 229 -10.27 -5.69 -37.38
C ASP A 229 -9.06 -5.68 -38.29
N SER A 230 -8.05 -6.44 -37.90
CA SER A 230 -6.78 -6.56 -38.62
C SER A 230 -6.96 -7.09 -40.05
N GLU A 231 -8.19 -7.27 -40.50
CA GLU A 231 -8.59 -7.77 -41.80
C GLU A 231 -8.73 -6.66 -42.86
N ASP A 232 -8.87 -5.38 -42.48
CA ASP A 232 -8.89 -4.24 -43.42
C ASP A 232 -7.64 -3.34 -43.33
N ALA A 233 -6.62 -3.75 -42.56
CA ALA A 233 -5.30 -3.16 -42.72
C ALA A 233 -4.77 -3.55 -44.10
N ILE A 234 -4.52 -2.56 -44.97
CA ILE A 234 -3.80 -2.77 -46.23
C ILE A 234 -2.55 -3.58 -45.90
N SER A 235 -2.55 -4.87 -46.23
CA SER A 235 -1.46 -5.77 -45.87
C SER A 235 -0.30 -5.46 -46.80
N VAL A 236 0.55 -4.51 -46.40
CA VAL A 236 1.83 -4.26 -47.06
C VAL A 236 2.60 -5.58 -46.97
N SER A 237 2.95 -6.16 -48.11
CA SER A 237 3.73 -7.41 -48.10
C SER A 237 5.09 -7.14 -47.43
N PRO A 238 5.72 -8.15 -46.80
CA PRO A 238 7.05 -7.96 -46.21
C PRO A 238 8.09 -7.40 -47.20
N ALA A 239 7.97 -7.72 -48.48
CA ALA A 239 8.84 -7.18 -49.54
C ALA A 239 8.60 -5.68 -49.80
N GLU A 240 7.33 -5.25 -49.87
CA GLU A 240 6.97 -3.84 -50.06
C GLU A 240 7.34 -3.00 -48.83
N ALA A 241 7.11 -3.53 -47.62
CA ALA A 241 7.49 -2.89 -46.37
C ALA A 241 9.01 -2.66 -46.30
N LEU A 242 9.81 -3.66 -46.70
CA LEU A 242 11.27 -3.55 -46.73
C LEU A 242 11.74 -2.52 -47.78
N GLN A 243 11.06 -2.44 -48.94
CA GLN A 243 11.35 -1.45 -49.97
C GLN A 243 11.00 -0.01 -49.53
N ILE A 244 9.90 0.17 -48.80
CA ILE A 244 9.51 1.44 -48.17
C ILE A 244 10.59 1.87 -47.18
N LEU A 245 10.99 0.98 -46.26
CA LEU A 245 12.04 1.25 -45.28
C LEU A 245 13.39 1.58 -45.94
N HIS A 246 13.80 0.83 -46.97
CA HIS A 246 15.03 1.13 -47.73
C HIS A 246 15.00 2.52 -48.37
N SER A 247 13.87 2.90 -48.95
CA SER A 247 13.69 4.21 -49.58
C SER A 247 13.76 5.33 -48.55
N LEU A 248 13.04 5.18 -47.43
CA LEU A 248 13.07 6.13 -46.32
C LEU A 248 14.47 6.28 -45.72
N ARG A 249 15.16 5.17 -45.40
CA ARG A 249 16.55 5.17 -44.89
C ARG A 249 17.49 5.92 -45.82
N LYS A 250 17.40 5.67 -47.12
CA LYS A 250 18.23 6.36 -48.12
C LYS A 250 17.95 7.86 -48.14
N THR A 251 16.67 8.25 -48.15
CA THR A 251 16.25 9.65 -48.13
C THR A 251 16.77 10.38 -46.89
N VAL A 252 16.52 9.83 -45.70
CA VAL A 252 16.94 10.44 -44.43
C VAL A 252 18.48 10.49 -44.34
N LYS A 253 19.19 9.46 -44.80
CA LYS A 253 20.67 9.47 -44.82
C LYS A 253 21.23 10.55 -45.75
N THR A 254 20.57 10.84 -46.88
CA THR A 254 21.03 11.88 -47.81
C THR A 254 20.68 13.30 -47.35
N LYS A 255 19.59 13.47 -46.60
CA LYS A 255 19.13 14.76 -46.10
C LYS A 255 18.54 14.58 -44.70
N PRO A 256 19.39 14.55 -43.66
CA PRO A 256 18.93 14.35 -42.30
C PRO A 256 18.20 15.61 -41.82
N ASP A 257 16.89 15.49 -41.61
CA ASP A 257 16.09 16.49 -40.91
C ASP A 257 15.16 15.79 -39.91
N GLY A 258 14.76 16.47 -38.85
CA GLY A 258 14.06 15.81 -37.76
C GLY A 258 12.63 15.36 -38.11
N ALA A 259 12.00 15.94 -39.14
CA ALA A 259 10.68 15.51 -39.61
C ALA A 259 10.75 14.17 -40.36
N ASN A 260 11.67 14.04 -41.32
CA ASN A 260 11.90 12.80 -42.05
C ASN A 260 12.43 11.69 -41.14
N THR A 261 13.27 12.04 -40.16
CA THR A 261 13.76 11.12 -39.13
C THR A 261 12.62 10.61 -38.23
N PHE A 262 11.67 11.47 -37.85
CA PHE A 262 10.47 11.05 -37.11
C PHE A 262 9.60 10.10 -37.93
N VAL A 263 9.36 10.40 -39.22
CA VAL A 263 8.60 9.52 -40.13
C VAL A 263 9.27 8.15 -40.28
N LEU A 264 10.60 8.12 -40.42
CA LEU A 264 11.36 6.86 -40.45
C LEU A 264 11.24 6.10 -39.13
N ALA A 265 11.25 6.77 -37.97
CA ALA A 265 11.10 6.14 -36.66
C ALA A 265 9.72 5.50 -36.46
N VAL A 266 8.64 6.21 -36.81
CA VAL A 266 7.28 5.68 -36.79
C VAL A 266 7.15 4.49 -37.74
N SER A 267 7.74 4.59 -38.95
CA SER A 267 7.69 3.51 -39.94
C SER A 267 8.44 2.26 -39.48
N GLU A 268 9.60 2.39 -38.85
CA GLU A 268 10.35 1.25 -38.26
C GLU A 268 9.60 0.61 -37.09
N HIS A 269 8.83 1.38 -36.32
CA HIS A 269 7.96 0.84 -35.27
C HIS A 269 6.76 0.07 -35.85
N MET A 270 6.04 0.68 -36.79
CA MET A 270 4.89 0.04 -37.44
C MET A 270 5.27 -1.22 -38.23
N LEU A 271 6.46 -1.23 -38.85
CA LEU A 271 6.98 -2.31 -39.68
C LEU A 271 8.07 -3.15 -38.98
N GLN A 272 8.04 -3.18 -37.65
CA GLN A 272 9.05 -3.86 -36.81
C GLN A 272 9.25 -5.35 -37.11
N ASP A 273 8.27 -6.00 -37.74
CA ASP A 273 8.33 -7.42 -38.11
C ASP A 273 9.13 -7.70 -39.39
N VAL A 274 9.49 -6.65 -40.15
CA VAL A 274 10.16 -6.75 -41.46
C VAL A 274 11.63 -6.35 -41.39
N SER A 275 11.99 -5.48 -40.44
CA SER A 275 13.33 -4.91 -40.27
C SER A 275 14.19 -5.78 -39.34
N VAL A 276 15.30 -6.35 -39.84
CA VAL A 276 16.12 -7.30 -39.07
C VAL A 276 17.61 -6.98 -39.17
N GLY A 277 18.34 -7.04 -38.05
CA GLY A 277 19.81 -7.01 -38.04
C GLY A 277 20.43 -5.65 -38.37
N ASP A 278 21.37 -5.63 -39.34
CA ASP A 278 22.23 -4.47 -39.63
C ASP A 278 21.46 -3.25 -40.17
N ASP A 279 20.35 -3.50 -40.84
CA ASP A 279 19.45 -2.51 -41.45
C ASP A 279 18.75 -1.63 -40.43
N LEU A 280 18.23 -2.27 -39.39
CA LEU A 280 17.64 -1.61 -38.23
C LEU A 280 18.71 -0.82 -37.46
N THR A 281 19.89 -1.40 -37.28
CA THR A 281 21.03 -0.73 -36.64
C THR A 281 21.46 0.52 -37.42
N ALA A 282 21.31 0.55 -38.75
CA ALA A 282 21.56 1.73 -39.57
C ALA A 282 20.53 2.84 -39.32
N SER A 283 19.22 2.52 -39.31
CA SER A 283 18.16 3.48 -38.97
C SER A 283 18.37 4.10 -37.60
N MET A 284 18.74 3.27 -36.61
CA MET A 284 18.98 3.71 -35.25
C MET A 284 20.20 4.64 -35.10
N ARG A 285 21.25 4.48 -35.93
CA ARG A 285 22.35 5.46 -36.00
C ARG A 285 21.89 6.79 -36.57
N ILE A 286 21.08 6.77 -37.63
CA ILE A 286 20.49 7.97 -38.23
C ILE A 286 19.64 8.73 -37.19
N PHE A 287 18.86 8.01 -36.38
CA PHE A 287 18.07 8.60 -35.29
C PHE A 287 18.95 9.28 -34.24
N ALA A 288 19.97 8.59 -33.73
CA ALA A 288 20.88 9.14 -32.74
C ALA A 288 21.66 10.37 -33.25
N GLU A 289 22.14 10.34 -34.50
CA GLU A 289 22.84 11.45 -35.13
C GLU A 289 21.92 12.67 -35.37
N THR A 290 20.69 12.44 -35.83
CA THR A 290 19.72 13.53 -36.06
C THR A 290 19.25 14.14 -34.74
N ALA A 291 18.97 13.31 -33.73
CA ALA A 291 18.55 13.75 -32.40
C ALA A 291 19.61 14.65 -31.73
N HIS A 292 20.91 14.39 -31.96
CA HIS A 292 21.98 15.24 -31.43
C HIS A 292 21.89 16.69 -31.93
N HIS A 293 21.50 16.88 -33.19
CA HIS A 293 21.46 18.18 -33.87
C HIS A 293 20.06 18.83 -33.88
N SER A 294 19.05 18.20 -33.26
CA SER A 294 17.66 18.67 -33.24
C SER A 294 17.32 19.52 -32.00
N SER A 295 16.21 20.27 -32.07
CA SER A 295 15.64 20.96 -30.90
C SER A 295 15.21 19.97 -29.82
N GLU A 296 15.11 20.42 -28.57
CA GLU A 296 14.78 19.56 -27.43
C GLU A 296 13.45 18.81 -27.60
N HIS A 297 12.41 19.49 -28.06
CA HIS A 297 11.10 18.87 -28.32
C HIS A 297 11.19 17.73 -29.34
N LEU A 298 11.91 17.94 -30.43
CA LEU A 298 12.04 16.96 -31.52
C LEU A 298 12.98 15.81 -31.14
N ARG A 299 14.03 16.09 -30.35
CA ARG A 299 14.90 15.10 -29.73
C ARG A 299 14.11 14.14 -28.85
N ASN A 300 13.19 14.66 -28.04
CA ASN A 300 12.32 13.85 -27.17
C ASN A 300 11.32 13.01 -27.97
N ALA A 301 10.71 13.57 -29.02
CA ALA A 301 9.79 12.84 -29.90
C ALA A 301 10.49 11.66 -30.60
N ILE A 302 11.68 11.89 -31.17
CA ILE A 302 12.49 10.84 -31.80
C ILE A 302 12.89 9.77 -30.76
N ALA A 303 13.28 10.18 -29.55
CA ALA A 303 13.65 9.27 -28.47
C ALA A 303 12.45 8.40 -28.01
N GLN A 304 11.23 8.96 -27.95
CA GLN A 304 10.01 8.23 -27.60
C GLN A 304 9.65 7.15 -28.62
N GLU A 305 9.73 7.44 -29.92
CA GLU A 305 9.46 6.41 -30.94
C GLU A 305 10.54 5.30 -30.95
N CYS A 306 11.82 5.68 -30.80
CA CYS A 306 12.89 4.70 -30.64
C CYS A 306 12.70 3.83 -29.39
N GLN A 307 12.21 4.41 -28.31
CA GLN A 307 11.88 3.70 -27.08
C GLN A 307 10.74 2.70 -27.29
N ARG A 308 9.65 3.08 -27.98
CA ARG A 308 8.53 2.16 -28.30
C ARG A 308 9.00 0.95 -29.11
N PHE A 309 9.94 1.17 -30.03
CA PHE A 309 10.60 0.07 -30.75
C PHE A 309 11.44 -0.83 -29.82
N LEU A 310 12.23 -0.24 -28.91
CA LEU A 310 13.05 -1.01 -27.95
C LEU A 310 12.20 -1.85 -26.99
N THR A 311 11.10 -1.30 -26.47
CA THR A 311 10.21 -2.01 -25.52
C THR A 311 9.38 -3.10 -26.19
N SER A 312 8.84 -2.85 -27.39
CA SER A 312 8.12 -3.88 -28.17
C SER A 312 9.00 -5.09 -28.50
N SER A 313 10.29 -4.87 -28.81
CA SER A 313 11.26 -5.95 -29.03
C SER A 313 11.49 -6.84 -27.79
N GLN A 314 11.21 -6.32 -26.59
CA GLN A 314 11.35 -7.03 -25.31
C GLN A 314 10.09 -7.86 -24.99
N CYS A 315 8.90 -7.32 -25.20
CA CYS A 315 7.63 -8.00 -24.88
C CYS A 315 7.35 -9.20 -25.80
N CYS A 316 7.81 -9.19 -27.05
CA CYS A 316 7.39 -10.17 -28.05
C CYS A 316 8.14 -11.52 -28.01
N GLN A 317 9.11 -11.75 -27.10
CA GLN A 317 9.98 -12.95 -27.07
C GLN A 317 10.69 -13.29 -28.41
N LYS A 318 10.66 -12.41 -29.41
CA LYS A 318 11.25 -12.63 -30.74
C LYS A 318 12.77 -12.49 -30.66
N ARG A 319 13.48 -13.58 -30.38
CA ARG A 319 14.95 -13.67 -30.19
C ARG A 319 15.82 -13.26 -31.41
N HIS A 320 15.24 -12.83 -32.53
CA HIS A 320 15.94 -12.73 -33.82
C HIS A 320 15.95 -11.34 -34.49
N ILE A 321 15.38 -10.29 -33.87
CA ILE A 321 15.21 -8.97 -34.54
C ILE A 321 16.48 -8.10 -34.52
N ALA A 322 17.25 -8.08 -33.42
CA ALA A 322 18.49 -7.32 -33.30
C ALA A 322 19.46 -7.92 -32.27
N ARG A 323 20.78 -7.71 -32.47
CA ARG A 323 21.80 -8.23 -31.53
C ARG A 323 21.74 -7.45 -30.20
N PRO A 324 21.70 -8.12 -29.02
CA PRO A 324 21.59 -7.44 -27.72
C PRO A 324 22.66 -6.35 -27.46
N ARG A 325 23.88 -6.55 -27.96
CA ARG A 325 24.99 -5.58 -27.86
C ARG A 325 24.70 -4.28 -28.61
N GLU A 326 24.06 -4.36 -29.78
CA GLU A 326 23.75 -3.20 -30.62
C GLU A 326 22.59 -2.41 -30.02
N LEU A 327 21.54 -3.10 -29.53
CA LEU A 327 20.43 -2.49 -28.79
C LEU A 327 20.93 -1.76 -27.54
N ARG A 328 21.87 -2.36 -26.79
CA ARG A 328 22.50 -1.73 -25.62
C ARG A 328 23.28 -0.47 -26.00
N SER A 329 24.14 -0.55 -27.01
CA SER A 329 24.94 0.60 -27.46
C SER A 329 24.05 1.77 -27.90
N LEU A 330 22.94 1.47 -28.56
CA LEU A 330 21.95 2.46 -28.95
C LEU A 330 21.22 3.05 -27.74
N ALA A 331 20.69 2.21 -26.85
CA ALA A 331 19.98 2.67 -25.66
C ALA A 331 20.87 3.56 -24.78
N ILE A 332 22.18 3.28 -24.68
CA ILE A 332 23.16 4.16 -24.02
C ILE A 332 23.25 5.53 -24.71
N LYS A 333 23.34 5.56 -26.05
CA LYS A 333 23.39 6.83 -26.80
C LYS A 333 22.11 7.64 -26.63
N LEU A 334 20.95 7.00 -26.71
CA LEU A 334 19.66 7.67 -26.54
C LEU A 334 19.47 8.15 -25.10
N ALA A 335 19.86 7.36 -24.10
CA ALA A 335 19.82 7.77 -22.69
C ALA A 335 20.76 8.95 -22.41
N ARG A 336 21.94 9.04 -23.05
CA ARG A 336 22.79 10.25 -22.95
C ARG A 336 22.18 11.49 -23.60
N LEU A 337 21.38 11.32 -24.66
CA LEU A 337 20.69 12.42 -25.36
C LEU A 337 19.41 12.85 -24.63
N SER A 338 18.77 11.93 -23.91
CA SER A 338 17.57 12.15 -23.09
C SER A 338 17.77 11.50 -21.71
N PRO A 339 18.59 12.11 -20.83
CA PRO A 339 18.92 11.55 -19.50
C PRO A 339 17.70 11.27 -18.60
N ASN A 340 16.60 11.99 -18.85
CA ASN A 340 15.36 11.91 -18.08
C ASN A 340 14.38 10.83 -18.61
N ASN A 341 14.74 10.11 -19.69
CA ASN A 341 13.88 9.05 -20.21
C ASN A 341 14.01 7.78 -19.36
N SER A 342 13.09 7.62 -18.42
CA SER A 342 13.05 6.52 -17.46
C SER A 342 12.90 5.14 -18.10
N ILE A 343 12.28 5.04 -19.28
CA ILE A 343 12.04 3.77 -19.96
C ILE A 343 13.33 3.28 -20.65
N LEU A 344 14.13 4.20 -21.20
CA LEU A 344 15.46 3.86 -21.72
C LEU A 344 16.42 3.42 -20.61
N LEU A 345 16.37 4.07 -19.45
CA LEU A 345 17.14 3.65 -18.26
C LEU A 345 16.71 2.27 -17.75
N TYR A 346 15.39 2.01 -17.71
CA TYR A 346 14.85 0.68 -17.37
C TYR A 346 15.32 -0.40 -18.33
N PHE A 347 15.26 -0.12 -19.64
CA PHE A 347 15.71 -1.05 -20.67
C PHE A 347 17.18 -1.43 -20.48
N LEU A 348 18.05 -0.45 -20.21
CA LEU A 348 19.47 -0.69 -19.92
C LEU A 348 19.67 -1.55 -18.66
N PHE A 349 18.89 -1.29 -17.60
CA PHE A 349 18.91 -2.08 -16.38
C PHE A 349 18.51 -3.54 -16.62
N MET A 350 17.37 -3.77 -17.26
CA MET A 350 16.86 -5.13 -17.54
C MET A 350 17.86 -5.93 -18.38
N ARG A 351 18.49 -5.29 -19.37
CA ARG A 351 19.53 -5.93 -20.20
C ARG A 351 20.83 -6.19 -19.44
N ASN A 352 21.15 -5.45 -18.39
CA ASN A 352 22.32 -5.69 -17.54
C ASN A 352 22.10 -6.92 -16.64
N GLN A 353 20.88 -7.10 -16.11
CA GLN A 353 20.49 -8.27 -15.32
C GLN A 353 20.58 -9.57 -16.11
N GLU A 354 20.17 -9.56 -17.39
CA GLU A 354 20.24 -10.72 -18.28
C GLU A 354 21.69 -11.17 -18.57
N THR A 355 22.65 -10.23 -18.62
CA THR A 355 24.03 -10.54 -19.03
C THR A 355 25.04 -10.70 -17.90
N ARG A 356 24.62 -10.61 -16.62
CA ARG A 356 25.44 -10.77 -15.40
C ARG A 356 26.87 -10.21 -15.55
N PHE A 357 27.09 -8.95 -15.17
CA PHE A 357 28.39 -8.22 -15.13
C PHE A 357 28.75 -7.37 -16.37
N ASP A 358 28.04 -6.25 -16.58
CA ASP A 358 28.56 -5.15 -17.42
C ASP A 358 28.89 -3.91 -16.56
N GLN A 359 30.11 -3.86 -16.00
CA GLN A 359 30.61 -2.71 -15.22
C GLN A 359 30.57 -1.40 -16.04
N TYR A 360 30.59 -1.49 -17.37
CA TYR A 360 30.49 -0.32 -18.24
C TYR A 360 29.06 0.26 -18.22
N VAL A 361 28.02 -0.58 -18.29
CA VAL A 361 26.62 -0.11 -18.18
C VAL A 361 26.38 0.54 -16.82
N HIS A 362 26.95 -0.04 -15.76
CA HIS A 362 26.93 0.53 -14.41
C HIS A 362 27.55 1.93 -14.36
N HIS A 363 28.77 2.06 -14.87
CA HIS A 363 29.47 3.35 -14.92
C HIS A 363 28.73 4.37 -15.79
N VAL A 364 28.12 3.95 -16.89
CA VAL A 364 27.33 4.83 -17.77
C VAL A 364 26.02 5.26 -17.10
N MET A 365 25.33 4.38 -16.37
CA MET A 365 24.13 4.76 -15.62
C MET A 365 24.46 5.72 -14.48
N GLU A 366 25.57 5.49 -13.78
CA GLU A 366 26.10 6.40 -12.77
C GLU A 366 26.55 7.73 -13.40
N GLU A 367 27.23 7.70 -14.55
CA GLU A 367 27.59 8.89 -15.34
C GLU A 367 26.32 9.66 -15.74
N ILE A 368 25.33 9.03 -16.36
CA ILE A 368 24.10 9.71 -16.81
C ILE A 368 23.35 10.32 -15.62
N ALA A 369 23.20 9.57 -14.53
CA ALA A 369 22.47 10.03 -13.35
C ALA A 369 23.26 11.06 -12.49
N LEU A 370 24.59 11.05 -12.52
CA LEU A 370 25.44 11.99 -11.76
C LEU A 370 26.02 13.13 -12.62
N SER A 371 25.94 13.04 -13.96
CA SER A 371 26.49 14.02 -14.91
C SER A 371 25.84 15.39 -14.79
N ASP A 372 24.55 15.42 -14.45
CA ASP A 372 23.96 16.58 -13.81
C ASP A 372 24.04 16.35 -12.30
N THR A 373 24.88 17.14 -11.62
CA THR A 373 25.07 17.06 -10.15
C THR A 373 23.78 17.22 -9.33
N MET A 374 22.64 17.46 -9.99
CA MET A 374 21.31 17.16 -9.49
C MET A 374 20.47 16.54 -10.61
N CYS A 375 20.48 15.22 -10.77
CA CYS A 375 19.30 14.58 -11.38
C CYS A 375 18.11 14.97 -10.50
N ARG A 376 17.32 15.94 -10.97
CA ARG A 376 16.15 16.48 -10.25
C ARG A 376 14.94 15.54 -10.33
N GLU A 377 15.14 14.37 -10.92
CA GLU A 377 14.10 13.38 -11.12
C GLU A 377 14.40 12.13 -10.29
N GLU A 378 13.41 11.75 -9.50
CA GLU A 378 13.41 10.61 -8.57
C GLU A 378 13.86 9.31 -9.23
N LEU A 379 13.43 9.08 -10.47
CA LEU A 379 13.74 7.89 -11.24
C LEU A 379 15.24 7.71 -11.47
N GLY A 380 15.98 8.78 -11.74
CA GLY A 380 17.43 8.72 -11.94
C GLY A 380 18.16 8.20 -10.69
N TRP A 381 17.77 8.67 -9.51
CA TRP A 381 18.33 8.22 -8.23
C TRP A 381 17.95 6.78 -7.89
N LEU A 382 16.70 6.39 -8.13
CA LEU A 382 16.24 5.00 -7.95
C LEU A 382 17.04 4.05 -8.83
N TYR A 383 17.34 4.42 -10.08
CA TYR A 383 18.17 3.61 -10.97
C TYR A 383 19.62 3.46 -10.49
N VAL A 384 20.26 4.54 -10.02
CA VAL A 384 21.61 4.47 -9.44
C VAL A 384 21.63 3.53 -8.25
N LEU A 385 20.66 3.66 -7.33
CA LEU A 385 20.55 2.79 -6.17
C LEU A 385 20.38 1.32 -6.58
N MET A 386 19.52 1.02 -7.55
CA MET A 386 19.32 -0.34 -8.08
C MET A 386 20.60 -0.93 -8.68
N ALA A 387 21.37 -0.12 -9.40
CA ALA A 387 22.59 -0.58 -10.04
C ALA A 387 23.66 -0.94 -9.00
N GLN A 388 23.69 -0.27 -7.85
CA GLN A 388 24.68 -0.51 -6.77
C GLN A 388 24.31 -1.70 -5.86
N LEU A 389 23.05 -2.15 -5.85
CA LEU A 389 22.61 -3.25 -4.97
C LEU A 389 23.35 -4.59 -5.14
N PRO A 390 23.75 -5.02 -6.35
CA PRO A 390 24.52 -6.25 -6.51
C PRO A 390 25.95 -6.08 -5.96
N GLY A 391 26.14 -6.41 -4.68
CA GLY A 391 27.46 -6.50 -4.04
C GLY A 391 27.89 -5.29 -3.20
N ALA A 392 27.07 -4.25 -3.05
CA ALA A 392 27.38 -3.15 -2.12
C ALA A 392 27.12 -3.55 -0.67
N HIS A 393 28.05 -3.19 0.23
CA HIS A 393 27.84 -3.27 1.67
C HIS A 393 26.94 -2.12 2.16
N GLN A 394 26.18 -2.35 3.23
CA GLN A 394 25.14 -1.46 3.77
C GLN A 394 25.62 0.01 3.97
N GLY A 395 26.87 0.21 4.39
CA GLY A 395 27.44 1.56 4.58
C GLY A 395 27.57 2.38 3.29
N MET A 396 27.87 1.74 2.15
CA MET A 396 27.92 2.42 0.86
C MET A 396 26.51 2.84 0.41
N LEU A 397 25.53 1.95 0.58
CA LEU A 397 24.13 2.24 0.25
C LEU A 397 23.59 3.40 1.08
N ARG A 398 23.91 3.48 2.38
CA ARG A 398 23.55 4.61 3.25
C ARG A 398 24.04 5.95 2.69
N GLN A 399 25.29 6.03 2.24
CA GLN A 399 25.86 7.26 1.65
C GLN A 399 25.15 7.67 0.35
N PHE A 400 24.73 6.70 -0.47
CA PHE A 400 23.96 6.99 -1.67
C PHE A 400 22.55 7.49 -1.34
N PHE A 401 21.87 6.86 -0.38
CA PHE A 401 20.57 7.34 0.10
C PHE A 401 20.67 8.75 0.69
N ASP A 402 21.70 9.06 1.49
CA ASP A 402 21.89 10.41 2.05
C ASP A 402 22.04 11.47 0.95
N LYS A 403 22.78 11.15 -0.12
CA LYS A 403 22.90 12.03 -1.29
C LYS A 403 21.58 12.19 -2.04
N ALA A 404 20.86 11.09 -2.25
CA ALA A 404 19.59 11.08 -2.98
C ALA A 404 18.52 11.87 -2.22
N LEU A 405 18.40 11.66 -0.91
CA LEU A 405 17.45 12.35 -0.03
C LEU A 405 17.77 13.84 0.09
N LYS A 406 19.06 14.23 0.13
CA LYS A 406 19.45 15.65 0.07
C LYS A 406 19.08 16.30 -1.27
N ALA A 407 19.15 15.55 -2.38
CA ALA A 407 18.80 16.07 -3.70
C ALA A 407 17.28 16.14 -3.92
N LEU A 408 16.54 15.17 -3.39
CA LEU A 408 15.09 15.00 -3.57
C LEU A 408 14.40 14.72 -2.23
N PRO A 409 14.37 15.72 -1.34
CA PRO A 409 13.82 15.54 0.00
C PRO A 409 12.32 15.28 -0.02
N PHE A 410 11.60 15.62 -1.09
CA PHE A 410 10.15 15.41 -1.19
C PHE A 410 9.76 14.12 -1.92
N SER A 411 10.73 13.23 -2.20
CA SER A 411 10.47 11.93 -2.84
C SER A 411 10.09 10.88 -1.80
N GLN A 412 8.81 10.54 -1.78
CA GLN A 412 8.26 9.47 -0.95
C GLN A 412 8.99 8.13 -1.17
N SER A 413 9.22 7.74 -2.42
CA SER A 413 9.80 6.42 -2.73
C SER A 413 11.23 6.28 -2.21
N LEU A 414 12.03 7.36 -2.23
CA LEU A 414 13.38 7.35 -1.70
C LEU A 414 13.39 7.21 -0.17
N TRP A 415 12.47 7.87 0.55
CA TRP A 415 12.34 7.71 2.00
C TRP A 415 11.95 6.28 2.40
N HIS A 416 10.96 5.70 1.72
CA HIS A 416 10.56 4.30 1.95
C HIS A 416 11.70 3.32 1.68
N ALA A 417 12.43 3.52 0.59
CA ALA A 417 13.56 2.66 0.23
C ALA A 417 14.71 2.76 1.25
N ALA A 418 14.97 3.95 1.80
CA ALA A 418 15.96 4.14 2.85
C ALA A 418 15.57 3.45 4.18
N LEU A 419 14.30 3.54 4.58
CA LEU A 419 13.79 2.85 5.78
C LEU A 419 13.79 1.32 5.61
N GLU A 420 13.45 0.83 4.41
CA GLU A 420 13.51 -0.60 4.08
C GLU A 420 14.94 -1.16 4.14
N LEU A 421 15.94 -0.37 3.70
CA LEU A 421 17.35 -0.75 3.81
C LEU A 421 17.74 -1.00 5.28
N GLU A 422 17.30 -0.15 6.20
CA GLU A 422 17.57 -0.31 7.63
C GLU A 422 16.80 -1.49 8.21
N ALA A 423 15.54 -1.71 7.81
CA ALA A 423 14.69 -2.79 8.33
C ALA A 423 15.22 -4.19 7.98
N ARG A 424 15.85 -4.35 6.81
CA ARG A 424 16.41 -5.63 6.35
C ARG A 424 17.86 -5.86 6.75
N GLY A 425 18.59 -4.79 7.04
CA GLY A 425 19.99 -4.85 7.45
C GLY A 425 20.14 -4.97 8.96
N VAL A 426 21.34 -4.64 9.46
CA VAL A 426 21.51 -4.36 10.89
C VAL A 426 21.12 -2.89 11.10
N PRO A 427 20.00 -2.58 11.76
CA PRO A 427 19.50 -1.21 11.86
C PRO A 427 20.39 -0.38 12.78
N GLU A 428 20.80 0.80 12.31
CA GLU A 428 21.39 1.83 13.18
C GLU A 428 20.26 2.68 13.77
N LEU A 429 19.80 2.34 14.98
CA LEU A 429 18.63 2.96 15.62
C LEU A 429 18.63 4.50 15.60
N PRO A 430 19.73 5.22 15.89
CA PRO A 430 19.75 6.68 15.80
C PRO A 430 19.52 7.20 14.38
N ARG A 431 20.02 6.48 13.37
CA ARG A 431 19.83 6.81 11.96
C ARG A 431 18.40 6.55 11.52
N VAL A 432 17.81 5.43 11.92
CA VAL A 432 16.39 5.11 11.67
C VAL A 432 15.50 6.25 12.18
N LYS A 433 15.72 6.69 13.42
CA LYS A 433 14.99 7.82 14.01
C LYS A 433 15.16 9.10 13.18
N ALA A 434 16.39 9.45 12.80
CA ALA A 434 16.67 10.65 12.01
C ALA A 434 16.00 10.62 10.63
N ILE A 435 16.11 9.50 9.90
CA ILE A 435 15.48 9.31 8.58
C ILE A 435 13.97 9.46 8.70
N LEU A 436 13.35 8.84 9.71
CA LEU A 436 11.90 8.86 9.84
C LEU A 436 11.36 10.27 10.14
N TYR A 437 11.97 11.02 11.05
CA TYR A 437 11.54 12.40 11.32
C TYR A 437 11.77 13.33 10.13
N GLN A 438 12.87 13.17 9.39
CA GLN A 438 13.09 13.92 8.14
C GLN A 438 12.05 13.57 7.08
N ALA A 439 11.72 12.28 6.94
CA ALA A 439 10.70 11.82 6.02
C ALA A 439 9.31 12.40 6.35
N LEU A 440 8.92 12.43 7.64
CA LEU A 440 7.65 13.03 8.09
C LEU A 440 7.59 14.56 7.93
N TRP A 441 8.75 15.21 7.95
CA TRP A 441 8.87 16.63 7.69
C TRP A 441 8.66 16.93 6.20
N HIS A 442 9.30 16.19 5.31
CA HIS A 442 9.20 16.46 3.88
C HIS A 442 7.96 15.84 3.22
N CYS A 443 7.49 14.68 3.68
CA CYS A 443 6.34 13.98 3.13
C CYS A 443 5.24 13.84 4.20
N PRO A 444 4.64 14.96 4.67
CA PRO A 444 3.70 14.94 5.78
C PRO A 444 2.37 14.24 5.48
N TYR A 445 2.09 13.98 4.20
CA TYR A 445 0.88 13.31 3.69
C TYR A 445 0.98 11.79 3.65
N ASP A 446 2.17 11.21 3.86
CA ASP A 446 2.40 9.80 3.64
C ASP A 446 2.25 8.99 4.93
N LYS A 447 1.15 8.24 5.01
CA LYS A 447 0.87 7.34 6.14
C LYS A 447 1.87 6.19 6.22
N GLY A 448 2.42 5.75 5.09
CA GLY A 448 3.35 4.63 5.03
C GLY A 448 4.60 4.90 5.86
N ILE A 449 5.14 6.13 5.84
CA ILE A 449 6.29 6.52 6.67
C ILE A 449 5.95 6.40 8.16
N ILE A 450 4.74 6.82 8.56
CA ILE A 450 4.26 6.66 9.95
C ILE A 450 4.21 5.19 10.33
N LEU A 451 3.67 4.33 9.46
CA LEU A 451 3.59 2.88 9.69
C LEU A 451 4.97 2.22 9.74
N ARG A 452 5.99 2.77 9.07
CA ARG A 452 7.38 2.27 9.18
C ARG A 452 7.99 2.45 10.56
N ALA A 453 7.57 3.46 11.33
CA ALA A 453 7.99 3.59 12.73
C ALA A 453 7.53 2.39 13.59
N MET A 454 6.50 1.68 13.11
CA MET A 454 5.86 0.55 13.79
C MET A 454 6.34 -0.82 13.29
N ASP A 455 7.22 -0.84 12.28
CA ASP A 455 7.86 -2.06 11.79
C ASP A 455 8.72 -2.67 12.92
N PRO A 456 8.58 -3.97 13.27
CA PRO A 456 9.32 -4.60 14.36
C PRO A 456 10.85 -4.42 14.27
N ALA A 457 11.41 -4.29 13.06
CA ALA A 457 12.84 -4.08 12.87
C ALA A 457 13.28 -2.64 13.18
N LEU A 458 12.39 -1.65 13.00
CA LEU A 458 12.67 -0.22 13.15
C LEU A 458 12.16 0.36 14.47
N GLN A 459 11.10 -0.24 15.02
CA GLN A 459 10.42 0.18 16.23
C GLN A 459 11.35 0.38 17.45
N PRO A 460 12.41 -0.42 17.67
CA PRO A 460 13.37 -0.20 18.76
C PRO A 460 14.08 1.15 18.72
N ALA A 461 14.03 1.88 17.59
CA ALA A 461 14.59 3.22 17.49
C ALA A 461 13.78 4.27 18.26
N PHE A 462 12.52 4.00 18.59
CA PHE A 462 11.59 4.99 19.14
C PHE A 462 11.12 4.61 20.54
N THR A 463 10.90 5.62 21.39
CA THR A 463 10.18 5.43 22.64
C THR A 463 8.67 5.31 22.37
N THR A 464 7.94 4.76 23.32
CA THR A 464 6.48 4.66 23.20
C THR A 464 5.84 6.05 23.03
N GLU A 465 6.31 7.06 23.77
CA GLU A 465 5.85 8.45 23.66
C GLU A 465 6.10 9.07 22.27
N GLU A 466 7.24 8.75 21.65
CA GLU A 466 7.57 9.20 20.30
C GLU A 466 6.64 8.57 19.27
N LEU A 467 6.39 7.25 19.36
CA LEU A 467 5.43 6.56 18.50
C LEU A 467 4.02 7.14 18.66
N TYR A 468 3.62 7.51 19.88
CA TYR A 468 2.37 8.22 20.13
C TYR A 468 2.29 9.59 19.47
N THR A 469 3.39 10.32 19.55
CA THR A 469 3.45 11.66 18.96
C THR A 469 3.37 11.59 17.44
N ILE A 470 4.13 10.69 16.82
CA ILE A 470 4.16 10.49 15.35
C ILE A 470 2.76 10.17 14.80
N ALA A 471 2.05 9.32 15.52
CA ALA A 471 0.70 8.90 15.22
C ALA A 471 -0.37 9.98 15.35
N ARG A 472 -0.39 10.67 16.51
CA ARG A 472 -1.30 11.79 16.76
C ARG A 472 -1.11 12.86 15.71
N VAL A 473 0.14 13.14 15.33
CA VAL A 473 0.44 14.06 14.23
C VAL A 473 -0.15 13.57 12.91
N GLY A 474 -0.16 12.26 12.63
CA GLY A 474 -0.84 11.68 11.47
C GLY A 474 -2.35 11.90 11.48
N ASP A 475 -3.00 11.73 12.63
CA ASP A 475 -4.45 11.97 12.80
C ASP A 475 -4.80 13.46 12.71
N GLU A 476 -4.02 14.34 13.35
CA GLU A 476 -4.17 15.80 13.25
C GLU A 476 -4.00 16.31 11.80
N ARG A 477 -3.22 15.59 11.00
CA ARG A 477 -3.04 15.82 9.56
C ARG A 477 -4.13 15.18 8.70
N GLN A 478 -5.12 14.52 9.32
CA GLN A 478 -6.24 13.82 8.68
C GLN A 478 -5.79 12.72 7.70
N LEU A 479 -4.68 12.06 8.01
CA LEU A 479 -4.29 10.86 7.27
C LEU A 479 -5.22 9.72 7.66
N ARG A 480 -5.63 8.89 6.70
CA ARG A 480 -6.43 7.68 6.97
C ARG A 480 -5.52 6.58 7.52
N ILE A 481 -5.06 6.86 8.72
CA ILE A 481 -4.46 5.96 9.67
C ILE A 481 -5.63 5.55 10.54
N PHE A 482 -5.89 4.26 10.70
CA PHE A 482 -6.88 3.82 11.69
C PHE A 482 -6.35 4.28 13.06
N ALA A 483 -6.89 5.40 13.58
CA ALA A 483 -6.38 6.13 14.75
C ALA A 483 -6.42 5.32 16.06
N ASP A 484 -7.02 4.14 16.00
CA ASP A 484 -7.13 3.13 17.06
C ASP A 484 -5.80 2.46 17.44
N MET A 485 -4.74 2.70 16.65
CA MET A 485 -3.45 2.05 16.81
C MET A 485 -2.54 2.70 17.88
N ILE A 486 -2.91 3.85 18.46
CA ILE A 486 -1.86 4.72 19.03
C ILE A 486 -2.30 5.60 20.23
N ALA A 487 -2.50 5.01 21.44
CA ALA A 487 -2.61 5.76 22.71
C ALA A 487 -1.87 5.11 23.92
N PRO A 488 -1.36 5.91 24.90
CA PRO A 488 -0.38 5.49 25.91
C PRO A 488 -0.88 4.62 27.07
N PRO A 489 0.00 3.80 27.67
CA PRO A 489 -0.29 3.06 28.91
C PRO A 489 -0.13 3.98 30.13
N HIS A 490 -1.13 3.98 31.01
CA HIS A 490 -0.99 4.58 32.34
C HIS A 490 -0.15 3.67 33.25
N SER A 491 1.09 4.06 33.47
CA SER A 491 1.97 3.80 34.63
C SER A 491 1.82 2.46 35.40
N GLY A 492 2.81 1.58 35.22
CA GLY A 492 3.23 0.64 36.27
C GLY A 492 3.66 -0.73 35.78
N GLN A 493 4.97 -0.94 35.59
CA GLN A 493 5.67 -2.24 35.50
C GLN A 493 4.96 -3.37 34.73
N GLY A 494 5.10 -3.35 33.41
CA GLY A 494 4.84 -4.46 32.48
C GLY A 494 5.44 -4.09 31.13
N GLY A 495 6.06 -5.03 30.41
CA GLY A 495 6.68 -4.76 29.11
C GLY A 495 5.69 -4.13 28.11
N ALA A 496 6.17 -3.23 27.25
CA ALA A 496 5.34 -2.51 26.29
C ALA A 496 4.59 -3.48 25.34
N PRO A 497 3.27 -3.33 25.12
CA PRO A 497 2.56 -4.08 24.10
C PRO A 497 3.04 -3.63 22.72
N THR A 498 3.43 -4.57 21.85
CA THR A 498 3.67 -4.33 20.42
C THR A 498 2.33 -4.18 19.70
N LEU A 499 2.23 -3.49 18.56
CA LEU A 499 0.93 -3.25 17.89
C LEU A 499 0.21 -4.55 17.48
N GLY A 500 0.96 -5.61 17.16
CA GLY A 500 0.41 -6.95 16.94
C GLY A 500 -0.21 -7.59 18.20
N SER A 501 0.08 -7.05 19.39
CA SER A 501 -0.47 -7.49 20.66
C SER A 501 -1.84 -6.90 21.02
N LEU A 502 -2.26 -5.77 20.42
CA LEU A 502 -3.59 -5.17 20.67
C LEU A 502 -4.74 -6.04 20.15
N GLY A 503 -4.51 -6.78 19.05
CA GLY A 503 -5.41 -7.84 18.57
C GLY A 503 -4.95 -9.23 18.96
N SER A 504 -3.99 -9.36 19.90
CA SER A 504 -3.57 -10.66 20.40
C SER A 504 -4.30 -11.01 21.66
N ASN A 505 -4.98 -12.13 21.59
CA ASN A 505 -5.58 -12.78 22.74
C ASN A 505 -4.72 -13.94 23.26
N GLN A 506 -3.69 -14.36 22.52
CA GLN A 506 -2.79 -15.46 22.87
C GLN A 506 -1.36 -15.22 22.35
N GLU A 507 -0.36 -15.73 23.06
CA GLU A 507 1.07 -15.74 22.66
C GLU A 507 1.46 -17.01 21.89
N ALA A 508 0.79 -18.13 22.18
CA ALA A 508 1.09 -19.43 21.61
C ALA A 508 0.30 -19.70 20.33
N ASN A 509 0.92 -20.40 19.37
CA ASN A 509 0.21 -20.93 18.20
C ASN A 509 -0.74 -22.07 18.61
N VAL A 510 -1.63 -22.48 17.71
CA VAL A 510 -2.66 -23.48 17.99
C VAL A 510 -2.09 -24.85 18.38
N THR A 511 -0.95 -25.25 17.81
CA THR A 511 -0.32 -26.53 18.13
C THR A 511 0.12 -26.53 19.60
N VAL A 512 0.79 -25.47 20.04
CA VAL A 512 1.24 -25.28 21.43
C VAL A 512 0.05 -25.20 22.40
N GLN A 513 -1.00 -24.45 22.04
CA GLN A 513 -2.24 -24.39 22.84
C GLN A 513 -2.83 -25.79 23.09
N LEU A 514 -2.94 -26.60 22.03
CA LEU A 514 -3.47 -27.96 22.12
C LEU A 514 -2.56 -28.89 22.93
N GLU A 515 -1.24 -28.80 22.76
CA GLU A 515 -0.26 -29.60 23.52
C GLU A 515 -0.21 -29.24 25.01
N ASP A 516 -0.48 -27.98 25.35
CA ASP A 516 -0.56 -27.50 26.73
C ASP A 516 -1.86 -27.90 27.43
N GLY A 517 -2.93 -28.18 26.67
CA GLY A 517 -4.18 -28.73 27.21
C GLY A 517 -5.45 -27.96 26.84
N ILE A 518 -5.36 -26.95 25.97
CA ILE A 518 -6.55 -26.23 25.48
C ILE A 518 -7.40 -27.17 24.62
N ARG A 519 -8.72 -27.19 24.87
CA ARG A 519 -9.70 -28.03 24.11
C ARG A 519 -10.88 -27.25 23.54
N LEU A 520 -10.92 -25.94 23.78
CA LEU A 520 -11.78 -25.00 23.09
C LEU A 520 -10.87 -23.97 22.41
N LEU A 521 -11.03 -23.82 21.10
CA LEU A 521 -10.36 -22.80 20.32
C LEU A 521 -11.41 -21.86 19.77
N GLN A 522 -11.22 -20.55 19.98
CA GLN A 522 -12.00 -19.52 19.30
C GLN A 522 -11.13 -18.83 18.26
N ILE A 523 -11.66 -18.68 17.04
CA ILE A 523 -10.98 -18.02 15.93
C ILE A 523 -11.92 -17.06 15.22
N GLN A 524 -11.37 -15.99 14.66
CA GLN A 524 -12.11 -15.01 13.86
C GLN A 524 -11.67 -15.07 12.41
N THR A 525 -12.65 -15.11 11.49
CA THR A 525 -12.42 -15.20 10.05
C THR A 525 -12.82 -13.93 9.33
N HIS A 526 -12.10 -13.59 8.27
CA HIS A 526 -12.43 -12.52 7.35
C HIS A 526 -12.19 -12.95 5.90
N ALA A 527 -12.85 -12.27 4.96
CA ALA A 527 -12.63 -12.43 3.53
C ALA A 527 -11.19 -12.08 3.15
N SER A 528 -10.56 -12.94 2.35
CA SER A 528 -9.19 -12.76 1.89
C SER A 528 -9.15 -12.10 0.51
N SER A 529 -8.16 -11.24 0.27
CA SER A 529 -7.86 -10.64 -1.04
C SER A 529 -6.77 -11.37 -1.84
N GLY A 530 -6.29 -12.53 -1.35
CA GLY A 530 -5.17 -13.27 -1.94
C GLY A 530 -5.54 -14.28 -3.04
N HIS A 531 -4.52 -14.81 -3.75
CA HIS A 531 -4.66 -15.82 -4.81
C HIS A 531 -5.40 -17.09 -4.35
N GLN A 532 -6.34 -17.57 -5.18
CA GLN A 532 -7.30 -18.65 -4.86
C GLN A 532 -6.67 -20.03 -4.62
N ASP A 533 -5.51 -20.35 -5.20
CA ASP A 533 -4.98 -21.72 -5.24
C ASP A 533 -4.57 -22.27 -3.85
N SER A 534 -4.19 -21.42 -2.90
CA SER A 534 -3.80 -21.81 -1.53
C SER A 534 -4.81 -21.41 -0.46
N ASN A 535 -5.95 -20.82 -0.85
CA ASN A 535 -7.03 -20.38 0.02
C ASN A 535 -8.40 -20.67 -0.64
N PRO A 536 -8.77 -21.96 -0.80
CA PRO A 536 -9.97 -22.34 -1.54
C PRO A 536 -11.27 -21.88 -0.85
N SER A 537 -11.27 -21.65 0.46
CA SER A 537 -12.43 -21.06 1.16
C SER A 537 -12.55 -19.55 0.96
N GLY A 538 -11.47 -18.87 0.55
CA GLY A 538 -11.38 -17.41 0.52
C GLY A 538 -11.38 -16.77 1.90
N LEU A 539 -11.04 -17.50 2.96
CA LEU A 539 -11.08 -17.04 4.35
C LEU A 539 -9.69 -16.99 4.99
N SER A 540 -9.42 -15.94 5.75
CA SER A 540 -8.18 -15.79 6.53
C SER A 540 -8.51 -15.47 7.98
N LEU A 541 -7.61 -15.87 8.90
CA LEU A 541 -7.76 -15.59 10.32
C LEU A 541 -7.23 -14.20 10.63
N CYS A 542 -8.12 -13.31 11.03
CA CYS A 542 -7.76 -11.91 11.21
C CYS A 542 -8.49 -11.32 12.42
N HIS A 543 -7.84 -10.39 13.14
CA HIS A 543 -8.47 -9.66 14.25
C HIS A 543 -8.97 -8.32 13.74
N THR A 544 -10.29 -8.17 13.53
CA THR A 544 -10.95 -7.01 12.88
C THR A 544 -10.56 -6.77 11.41
N SER A 545 -9.28 -6.90 11.06
CA SER A 545 -8.76 -6.92 9.69
C SER A 545 -7.42 -7.65 9.63
N CYS A 546 -7.07 -8.17 8.45
CA CYS A 546 -5.79 -8.87 8.26
C CYS A 546 -4.57 -7.92 8.28
N ALA A 547 -4.81 -6.61 8.25
CA ALA A 547 -3.77 -5.60 8.45
C ALA A 547 -3.40 -5.44 9.94
N LEU A 548 -4.35 -5.69 10.86
CA LEU A 548 -4.12 -5.57 12.30
C LEU A 548 -3.45 -6.83 12.88
N LYS A 549 -3.92 -8.01 12.48
CA LYS A 549 -3.26 -9.29 12.76
C LYS A 549 -3.66 -10.31 11.70
N ASN A 550 -2.69 -10.93 11.05
CA ASN A 550 -2.91 -12.00 10.08
C ASN A 550 -2.41 -13.33 10.65
N GLY A 551 -3.34 -14.22 10.98
CA GLY A 551 -3.09 -15.58 11.46
C GLY A 551 -2.92 -16.62 10.35
N GLY A 552 -2.90 -16.20 9.09
CA GLY A 552 -2.86 -17.08 7.92
C GLY A 552 -4.24 -17.51 7.43
N THR A 553 -4.28 -18.47 6.51
CA THR A 553 -5.55 -18.99 5.96
C THR A 553 -6.26 -19.88 6.98
N LEU A 554 -7.59 -19.99 6.87
CA LEU A 554 -8.37 -20.89 7.71
C LEU A 554 -7.90 -22.35 7.55
N GLU A 555 -7.57 -22.76 6.33
CA GLU A 555 -7.07 -24.10 6.02
C GLU A 555 -5.74 -24.39 6.72
N SER A 556 -4.81 -23.43 6.76
CA SER A 556 -3.53 -23.59 7.45
C SER A 556 -3.72 -23.85 8.94
N TYR A 557 -4.66 -23.14 9.56
CA TYR A 557 -5.00 -23.32 10.97
C TYR A 557 -5.67 -24.68 11.23
N LEU A 558 -6.71 -25.02 10.46
CA LEU A 558 -7.45 -26.28 10.61
C LEU A 558 -6.55 -27.49 10.35
N ARG A 559 -5.54 -27.37 9.48
CA ARG A 559 -4.54 -28.42 9.24
C ARG A 559 -3.69 -28.71 10.47
N GLN A 560 -3.32 -27.70 11.26
CA GLN A 560 -2.61 -27.90 12.53
C GLN A 560 -3.49 -28.61 13.57
N VAL A 561 -4.76 -28.22 13.67
CA VAL A 561 -5.74 -28.90 14.54
C VAL A 561 -5.90 -30.38 14.14
N LYS A 562 -6.02 -30.65 12.84
CA LYS A 562 -6.08 -32.01 12.32
C LYS A 562 -4.85 -32.83 12.69
N GLN A 563 -3.66 -32.27 12.48
CA GLN A 563 -2.39 -32.95 12.79
C GLN A 563 -2.30 -33.32 14.27
N PHE A 564 -2.75 -32.44 15.17
CA PHE A 564 -2.85 -32.74 16.59
C PHE A 564 -3.81 -33.90 16.87
N LEU A 565 -5.03 -33.88 16.31
CA LEU A 565 -6.01 -34.95 16.51
C LEU A 565 -5.61 -36.27 15.86
N ASP A 566 -4.82 -36.23 14.79
CA ASP A 566 -4.27 -37.43 14.17
C ASP A 566 -3.27 -38.13 15.08
N LYS A 567 -2.45 -37.37 15.81
CA LYS A 567 -1.49 -37.89 16.79
C LYS A 567 -2.15 -38.29 18.11
N ASN A 568 -3.22 -37.61 18.51
CA ASN A 568 -3.84 -37.78 19.82
C ASN A 568 -5.28 -38.29 19.67
N LYS A 569 -5.47 -39.62 19.67
CA LYS A 569 -6.76 -40.27 19.32
C LYS A 569 -7.86 -40.16 20.37
N ASN A 570 -7.51 -39.87 21.63
CA ASN A 570 -8.47 -39.74 22.73
C ASN A 570 -8.90 -38.29 23.00
N GLU A 571 -8.40 -37.34 22.19
CA GLU A 571 -8.70 -35.92 22.38
C GLU A 571 -9.93 -35.52 21.56
N VAL A 572 -10.75 -34.65 22.15
CA VAL A 572 -11.89 -33.98 21.52
C VAL A 572 -11.66 -32.47 21.57
N VAL A 573 -11.75 -31.79 20.43
CA VAL A 573 -11.52 -30.35 20.30
C VAL A 573 -12.80 -29.66 19.87
N THR A 574 -13.14 -28.57 20.55
CA THR A 574 -14.24 -27.68 20.16
C THR A 574 -13.68 -26.45 19.44
N LEU A 575 -14.28 -26.08 18.32
CA LEU A 575 -13.97 -24.88 17.55
C LEU A 575 -15.17 -23.93 17.59
N ILE A 576 -14.95 -22.68 17.98
CA ILE A 576 -15.90 -21.58 17.79
C ILE A 576 -15.30 -20.64 16.75
N ILE A 577 -16.00 -20.46 15.63
CA ILE A 577 -15.55 -19.65 14.51
C ILE A 577 -16.46 -18.42 14.43
N THR A 578 -15.87 -17.23 14.50
CA THR A 578 -16.61 -15.98 14.32
C THR A 578 -16.57 -15.53 12.85
N ASN A 579 -17.72 -15.07 12.35
CA ASN A 579 -18.00 -14.75 10.96
C ASN A 579 -18.53 -13.31 10.80
N PRO A 580 -17.70 -12.29 11.09
CA PRO A 580 -18.09 -10.88 11.00
C PRO A 580 -18.46 -10.42 9.58
N ASP A 581 -17.97 -11.09 8.54
CA ASP A 581 -18.19 -10.73 7.14
C ASP A 581 -19.40 -11.43 6.50
N ASP A 582 -20.25 -12.08 7.31
CA ASP A 582 -21.49 -12.74 6.89
C ASP A 582 -21.31 -13.77 5.77
N LYS A 583 -20.14 -14.43 5.70
CA LYS A 583 -19.84 -15.41 4.65
C LYS A 583 -20.71 -16.67 4.81
N PRO A 584 -21.18 -17.29 3.71
CA PRO A 584 -22.03 -18.46 3.80
C PRO A 584 -21.24 -19.66 4.34
N VAL A 585 -21.94 -20.57 5.05
CA VAL A 585 -21.34 -21.77 5.65
C VAL A 585 -20.59 -22.66 4.64
N SER A 586 -20.93 -22.56 3.35
CA SER A 586 -20.22 -23.24 2.26
C SER A 586 -18.73 -22.90 2.20
N ASN A 587 -18.33 -21.66 2.49
CA ASN A 587 -16.92 -21.27 2.51
C ASN A 587 -16.17 -22.01 3.63
N PHE A 588 -16.76 -22.07 4.82
CA PHE A 588 -16.20 -22.80 5.96
C PHE A 588 -16.19 -24.31 5.71
N ALA A 589 -17.27 -24.87 5.14
CA ALA A 589 -17.33 -26.27 4.75
C ALA A 589 -16.20 -26.63 3.77
N LYS A 590 -15.88 -25.75 2.82
CA LYS A 590 -14.78 -25.92 1.87
C LYS A 590 -13.42 -26.04 2.57
N ALA A 591 -13.14 -25.21 3.58
CA ALA A 591 -11.90 -25.31 4.36
C ALA A 591 -11.82 -26.63 5.17
N PHE A 592 -12.93 -27.07 5.75
CA PHE A 592 -13.01 -28.34 6.48
C PHE A 592 -12.82 -29.56 5.56
N GLU A 593 -13.33 -29.49 4.33
CA GLU A 593 -13.16 -30.52 3.31
C GLU A 593 -11.74 -30.56 2.76
N ASP A 594 -11.15 -29.40 2.44
CA ASP A 594 -9.77 -29.29 1.94
C ASP A 594 -8.77 -29.89 2.93
N THR A 595 -8.96 -29.59 4.22
CA THR A 595 -8.11 -30.12 5.27
C THR A 595 -8.43 -31.56 5.65
N GLY A 596 -9.59 -32.09 5.25
CA GLY A 596 -10.10 -33.40 5.66
C GLY A 596 -10.57 -33.47 7.13
N LEU A 597 -10.67 -32.32 7.81
CA LEU A 597 -11.15 -32.23 9.20
C LEU A 597 -12.65 -32.55 9.31
N ASN A 598 -13.42 -32.36 8.23
CA ASN A 598 -14.84 -32.74 8.12
C ASN A 598 -15.12 -34.23 8.43
N SER A 599 -14.13 -35.10 8.24
CA SER A 599 -14.22 -36.54 8.53
C SER A 599 -14.20 -36.86 10.03
N MET A 600 -13.69 -35.93 10.84
CA MET A 600 -13.61 -36.05 12.29
C MET A 600 -14.64 -35.17 13.02
N ALA A 601 -15.45 -34.41 12.29
CA ALA A 601 -16.39 -33.48 12.88
C ALA A 601 -17.71 -34.15 13.26
N TYR A 602 -18.24 -33.83 14.45
CA TYR A 602 -19.53 -34.25 14.94
C TYR A 602 -20.64 -33.78 13.99
N ARG A 603 -21.58 -34.67 13.68
CA ARG A 603 -22.65 -34.42 12.71
C ARG A 603 -23.99 -34.38 13.42
N ALA A 604 -24.66 -33.24 13.32
CA ALA A 604 -25.99 -33.03 13.89
C ALA A 604 -27.08 -33.24 12.84
N ASN A 605 -28.26 -33.65 13.32
CA ASN A 605 -29.48 -33.73 12.50
C ASN A 605 -30.39 -32.50 12.67
N SER A 606 -30.02 -31.56 13.54
CA SER A 606 -30.79 -30.37 13.88
C SER A 606 -29.85 -29.20 14.14
N ASN A 607 -30.30 -27.98 13.82
CA ASN A 607 -29.60 -26.73 14.12
C ASN A 607 -29.51 -26.45 15.63
N SER A 608 -30.39 -27.05 16.44
CA SER A 608 -30.37 -26.93 17.89
C SER A 608 -30.41 -28.31 18.55
N ILE A 609 -29.51 -28.51 19.51
CA ILE A 609 -29.35 -29.74 20.31
C ILE A 609 -29.52 -29.34 21.78
N SER A 610 -30.43 -30.04 22.46
CA SER A 610 -30.61 -29.87 23.91
C SER A 610 -29.34 -30.28 24.65
N LYS A 611 -29.01 -29.59 25.75
CA LYS A 611 -27.82 -29.83 26.59
C LYS A 611 -27.66 -31.31 26.98
N ASN A 612 -28.77 -31.98 27.27
CA ASN A 612 -28.78 -33.39 27.70
C ASN A 612 -28.74 -34.38 26.52
N ASP A 613 -28.92 -33.91 25.29
CA ASP A 613 -28.89 -34.74 24.08
C ASP A 613 -27.50 -34.75 23.42
N TRP A 614 -26.54 -33.99 23.96
CA TRP A 614 -25.16 -34.04 23.50
C TRP A 614 -24.53 -35.42 23.81
N PRO A 615 -23.79 -36.02 22.86
CA PRO A 615 -23.10 -37.28 23.09
C PRO A 615 -22.03 -37.14 24.18
N THR A 616 -21.67 -38.27 24.80
CA THR A 616 -20.56 -38.28 25.75
C THR A 616 -19.23 -38.10 25.01
N LEU A 617 -18.18 -37.64 25.73
CA LEU A 617 -16.83 -37.59 25.16
C LEU A 617 -16.38 -38.97 24.64
N GLN A 618 -16.76 -40.04 25.34
CA GLN A 618 -16.43 -41.41 24.92
C GLN A 618 -17.12 -41.77 23.60
N ASP A 619 -18.38 -41.38 23.39
CA ASP A 619 -19.09 -41.61 22.13
C ASP A 619 -18.42 -40.87 20.97
N LEU A 620 -18.05 -39.60 21.18
CA LEU A 620 -17.33 -38.79 20.19
C LEU A 620 -15.98 -39.44 19.81
N ILE A 621 -15.24 -39.94 20.79
CA ILE A 621 -13.97 -40.64 20.57
C ILE A 621 -14.20 -41.94 19.79
N SER A 622 -15.13 -42.78 20.25
CA SER A 622 -15.41 -44.10 19.66
C SER A 622 -15.92 -44.00 18.21
N GLN A 623 -16.61 -42.91 17.86
CA GLN A 623 -17.09 -42.66 16.49
C GLN A 623 -16.09 -41.84 15.65
N ASN A 624 -14.92 -41.50 16.20
CA ASN A 624 -13.95 -40.57 15.61
C ASN A 624 -14.57 -39.20 15.23
N GLN A 625 -15.65 -38.79 15.90
CA GLN A 625 -16.30 -37.49 15.77
C GLN A 625 -15.73 -36.50 16.80
N ARG A 626 -14.42 -36.32 16.77
CA ARG A 626 -13.64 -35.64 17.81
C ARG A 626 -13.46 -34.13 17.60
N VAL A 627 -14.14 -33.55 16.60
CA VAL A 627 -14.22 -32.09 16.40
C VAL A 627 -15.67 -31.64 16.55
N VAL A 628 -15.94 -30.73 17.46
CA VAL A 628 -17.26 -30.07 17.55
C VAL A 628 -17.09 -28.64 17.06
N ALA A 629 -17.64 -28.30 15.90
CA ALA A 629 -17.44 -26.99 15.28
C ALA A 629 -18.73 -26.15 15.32
N PHE A 630 -18.59 -24.93 15.82
CA PHE A 630 -19.65 -23.91 15.85
C PHE A 630 -19.26 -22.71 14.99
N LEU A 631 -20.25 -22.11 14.35
CA LEU A 631 -20.15 -20.84 13.64
C LEU A 631 -21.19 -19.88 14.21
N ASP A 632 -20.77 -18.68 14.58
CA ASP A 632 -21.62 -17.68 15.27
C ASP A 632 -22.87 -17.30 14.45
N TYR A 633 -22.67 -16.97 13.17
CA TYR A 633 -23.70 -16.58 12.22
C TYR A 633 -23.56 -17.32 10.89
N LYS A 634 -24.70 -17.49 10.20
CA LYS A 634 -24.83 -18.17 8.89
C LYS A 634 -24.58 -19.68 8.88
N ALA A 635 -24.41 -20.33 10.04
CA ALA A 635 -24.40 -21.78 10.09
C ALA A 635 -25.79 -22.38 9.80
N ASP A 636 -25.82 -23.46 9.02
CA ASP A 636 -27.02 -24.24 8.72
C ASP A 636 -26.63 -25.71 8.49
N VAL A 637 -27.10 -26.60 9.38
CA VAL A 637 -26.78 -28.03 9.30
C VAL A 637 -27.34 -28.70 8.03
N ASN A 638 -28.32 -28.09 7.36
CA ASN A 638 -28.81 -28.60 6.08
C ASN A 638 -27.81 -28.39 4.94
N GLN A 639 -26.95 -27.37 5.05
CA GLN A 639 -25.89 -27.07 4.09
C GLN A 639 -24.56 -27.71 4.51
N ALA A 640 -24.24 -27.69 5.81
CA ALA A 640 -23.04 -28.32 6.36
C ALA A 640 -23.35 -28.98 7.72
N LYS A 641 -23.69 -30.27 7.70
CA LYS A 641 -24.12 -31.06 8.89
C LYS A 641 -23.16 -31.06 10.09
N TYR A 642 -21.91 -30.67 9.88
CA TYR A 642 -20.83 -30.71 10.85
C TYR A 642 -20.35 -29.33 11.31
N ILE A 643 -21.03 -28.26 10.90
CA ILE A 643 -20.79 -26.89 11.37
C ILE A 643 -22.10 -26.40 11.97
N LEU A 644 -22.18 -26.38 13.30
CA LEU A 644 -23.40 -26.11 14.03
C LEU A 644 -23.57 -24.60 14.29
N PRO A 645 -24.81 -24.08 14.37
CA PRO A 645 -25.03 -22.69 14.76
C PRO A 645 -24.69 -22.49 16.23
N GLU A 646 -23.73 -21.62 16.55
CA GLU A 646 -23.28 -21.38 17.93
C GLU A 646 -24.44 -20.96 18.81
N PHE A 647 -25.10 -19.84 18.49
CA PHE A 647 -26.12 -19.24 19.36
C PHE A 647 -27.42 -20.06 19.47
N GLN A 648 -27.57 -21.12 18.68
CA GLN A 648 -28.66 -22.10 18.86
C GLN A 648 -28.29 -23.28 19.79
N ASN A 649 -27.02 -23.44 20.16
CA ASN A 649 -26.52 -24.54 20.99
C ASN A 649 -25.75 -24.07 22.24
N ILE A 650 -25.13 -22.90 22.16
CA ILE A 650 -24.32 -22.23 23.18
C ILE A 650 -24.89 -20.83 23.36
N TRP A 651 -24.98 -20.36 24.61
CA TRP A 651 -25.07 -18.92 24.87
C TRP A 651 -23.83 -18.48 25.63
N GLU A 652 -23.55 -17.18 25.61
CA GLU A 652 -22.47 -16.60 26.39
C GLU A 652 -22.88 -15.31 27.08
N ASN A 653 -22.14 -14.96 28.13
CA ASN A 653 -22.24 -13.69 28.84
C ASN A 653 -21.51 -12.57 28.06
N PRO A 654 -21.67 -11.28 28.43
CA PRO A 654 -21.01 -10.19 27.71
C PRO A 654 -19.50 -10.39 27.61
N TYR A 655 -18.95 -10.12 26.43
CA TYR A 655 -17.52 -9.95 26.22
C TYR A 655 -17.13 -8.46 26.44
N ASP A 656 -15.84 -8.12 26.33
CA ASP A 656 -15.32 -6.75 26.53
C ASP A 656 -15.52 -6.15 27.94
N GLN A 657 -15.64 -7.00 28.96
CA GLN A 657 -15.87 -6.55 30.33
C GLN A 657 -14.60 -5.94 30.93
N THR A 658 -14.71 -4.74 31.52
CA THR A 658 -13.57 -4.03 32.15
C THR A 658 -13.46 -4.26 33.65
N SER A 659 -14.36 -5.05 34.21
CA SER A 659 -14.44 -5.39 35.64
C SER A 659 -14.01 -6.83 35.84
N SER A 660 -13.29 -7.11 36.95
CA SER A 660 -12.98 -8.48 37.38
C SER A 660 -14.14 -9.18 38.11
N ASN A 661 -15.26 -8.48 38.30
CA ASN A 661 -16.54 -9.10 38.64
C ASN A 661 -17.34 -9.29 37.35
N PHE A 662 -17.06 -10.39 36.63
CA PHE A 662 -17.71 -10.72 35.38
C PHE A 662 -19.22 -10.94 35.58
N ASN A 663 -20.01 -10.36 34.68
CA ASN A 663 -21.46 -10.54 34.63
C ASN A 663 -21.78 -11.92 34.04
N CYS A 664 -22.69 -12.68 34.66
CA CYS A 664 -23.15 -13.97 34.15
C CYS A 664 -24.53 -13.94 33.48
N THR A 665 -25.06 -12.74 33.23
CA THR A 665 -26.32 -12.59 32.49
C THR A 665 -26.08 -13.03 31.04
N PRO A 666 -26.93 -13.89 30.46
CA PRO A 666 -26.85 -14.24 29.06
C PRO A 666 -26.98 -13.01 28.15
N ASP A 667 -26.08 -12.87 27.18
CA ASP A 667 -26.00 -11.72 26.27
C ASP A 667 -26.26 -12.11 24.81
N ARG A 668 -25.52 -13.12 24.30
CA ARG A 668 -25.69 -13.63 22.92
C ARG A 668 -26.30 -15.02 22.92
N TYR A 669 -27.48 -15.15 22.31
CA TYR A 669 -28.20 -16.41 22.11
C TYR A 669 -29.32 -16.27 21.06
N ILE A 670 -29.79 -17.39 20.53
CA ILE A 670 -30.97 -17.49 19.66
C ILE A 670 -31.92 -18.54 20.24
N HIS A 671 -33.22 -18.22 20.31
CA HIS A 671 -34.30 -19.07 20.85
C HIS A 671 -34.18 -19.37 22.37
N GLY A 672 -33.88 -18.35 23.19
CA GLY A 672 -33.77 -18.47 24.64
C GLY A 672 -32.47 -19.15 25.09
N THR A 673 -32.31 -19.39 26.39
CA THR A 673 -31.09 -20.01 26.97
C THR A 673 -31.34 -21.40 27.56
N GLN A 674 -32.62 -21.77 27.67
CA GLN A 674 -33.05 -23.03 28.28
C GLN A 674 -32.47 -24.21 27.51
N ASN A 675 -31.96 -25.21 28.24
CA ASN A 675 -31.38 -26.42 27.70
C ASN A 675 -30.21 -26.20 26.71
N LYS A 676 -29.47 -25.10 26.79
CA LYS A 676 -28.24 -24.90 26.00
C LYS A 676 -27.00 -25.14 26.85
N MET A 677 -25.89 -25.46 26.18
CA MET A 677 -24.57 -25.29 26.78
C MET A 677 -24.28 -23.80 26.96
N TYR A 678 -23.29 -23.45 27.76
CA TYR A 678 -22.89 -22.05 27.85
C TYR A 678 -21.40 -21.86 28.08
N LEU A 679 -20.92 -20.74 27.54
CA LEU A 679 -19.56 -20.27 27.62
C LEU A 679 -19.51 -19.03 28.52
N ILE A 680 -18.47 -18.95 29.34
CA ILE A 680 -18.16 -17.72 30.06
C ILE A 680 -16.92 -17.06 29.46
N ASN A 681 -17.08 -15.79 29.07
CA ASN A 681 -16.04 -14.87 28.66
C ASN A 681 -15.28 -14.40 29.91
N HIS A 682 -14.31 -15.20 30.35
CA HIS A 682 -13.44 -14.94 31.50
C HIS A 682 -12.14 -14.26 31.07
N PHE A 683 -12.27 -13.14 30.35
CA PHE A 683 -11.15 -12.29 29.99
C PHE A 683 -11.53 -10.85 30.26
N LYS A 684 -10.67 -10.15 31.01
CA LYS A 684 -10.88 -8.76 31.37
C LYS A 684 -10.23 -7.91 30.31
N ASN A 685 -10.99 -6.95 29.79
CA ASN A 685 -10.46 -5.96 28.87
C ASN A 685 -10.13 -4.67 29.60
N SER A 686 -9.02 -4.04 29.23
CA SER A 686 -8.75 -2.66 29.57
C SER A 686 -9.31 -1.77 28.45
N LYS A 687 -9.87 -0.62 28.83
CA LYS A 687 -10.24 0.41 27.85
C LYS A 687 -8.98 1.18 27.53
N VAL A 688 -8.42 0.92 26.36
CA VAL A 688 -7.11 1.44 25.98
C VAL A 688 -7.24 2.85 25.36
N ILE A 689 -8.44 3.25 24.87
CA ILE A 689 -8.72 4.58 24.28
C ILE A 689 -10.14 5.07 24.60
N SER A 690 -10.29 6.25 25.21
CA SER A 690 -11.52 7.09 25.28
C SER A 690 -12.85 6.36 25.48
N ASN A 691 -12.86 5.25 26.23
CA ASN A 691 -13.99 4.33 26.39
C ASN A 691 -14.52 3.62 25.12
N LYS A 692 -13.81 3.67 23.99
CA LYS A 692 -14.25 3.15 22.68
C LYS A 692 -13.58 1.86 22.21
N ILE A 693 -12.39 1.52 22.73
CA ILE A 693 -11.65 0.31 22.34
C ILE A 693 -11.25 -0.51 23.55
N SER A 694 -11.56 -1.80 23.48
CA SER A 694 -11.19 -2.85 24.44
C SER A 694 -10.04 -3.68 23.91
N SER A 695 -9.07 -3.97 24.78
CA SER A 695 -7.97 -4.92 24.54
C SER A 695 -7.82 -5.76 25.81
N PRO A 696 -7.22 -6.97 25.77
CA PRO A 696 -6.97 -7.74 26.99
C PRO A 696 -6.18 -6.92 28.01
N ASP A 697 -6.58 -6.94 29.28
CA ASP A 697 -5.90 -6.27 30.40
C ASP A 697 -4.65 -7.07 30.78
N THR A 698 -3.60 -6.94 29.98
CA THR A 698 -2.33 -7.67 30.14
C THR A 698 -1.63 -7.35 31.46
N ASP A 699 -1.83 -6.15 32.01
CA ASP A 699 -1.23 -5.72 33.29
C ASP A 699 -1.76 -6.54 34.47
N HIS A 700 -3.03 -6.93 34.42
CA HIS A 700 -3.70 -7.72 35.44
C HIS A 700 -4.03 -9.14 34.97
N ILE A 701 -3.34 -9.64 33.93
CA ILE A 701 -3.68 -10.93 33.32
C ILE A 701 -3.46 -12.10 34.27
N LYS A 702 -2.42 -12.04 35.12
CA LYS A 702 -2.13 -13.08 36.12
C LYS A 702 -3.18 -13.11 37.24
N ASP A 703 -3.76 -11.96 37.57
CA ASP A 703 -4.84 -11.87 38.55
C ASP A 703 -6.15 -12.40 37.94
N THR A 704 -6.45 -12.00 36.70
CA THR A 704 -7.61 -12.46 35.93
C THR A 704 -7.55 -13.97 35.73
N ASN A 705 -6.42 -14.51 35.30
CA ASN A 705 -6.19 -15.95 35.08
C ASN A 705 -5.86 -16.73 36.37
N SER A 706 -5.98 -16.11 37.56
CA SER A 706 -5.72 -16.80 38.82
C SER A 706 -6.76 -17.88 39.11
N VAL A 707 -6.36 -18.94 39.81
CA VAL A 707 -7.28 -20.03 40.24
C VAL A 707 -8.47 -19.47 41.02
N SER A 708 -8.25 -18.48 41.88
CA SER A 708 -9.30 -17.83 42.65
C SER A 708 -10.28 -17.06 41.77
N SER A 709 -9.80 -16.32 40.77
CA SER A 709 -10.64 -15.52 39.88
C SER A 709 -11.56 -16.41 39.04
N ILE A 710 -10.99 -17.41 38.35
CA ILE A 710 -11.75 -18.36 37.52
C ILE A 710 -12.79 -19.12 38.33
N LEU A 711 -12.41 -19.64 39.51
CA LEU A 711 -13.35 -20.36 40.37
C LEU A 711 -14.44 -19.43 40.90
N LYS A 712 -14.11 -18.18 41.25
CA LYS A 712 -15.10 -17.22 41.74
C LYS A 712 -16.15 -16.96 40.67
N ASP A 713 -15.72 -16.69 39.44
CA ASP A 713 -16.60 -16.41 38.31
C ASP A 713 -17.45 -17.63 37.92
N ALA A 714 -16.82 -18.78 37.68
CA ALA A 714 -17.51 -20.01 37.33
C ALA A 714 -18.53 -20.45 38.41
N ASN A 715 -18.19 -20.33 39.71
CA ASN A 715 -19.14 -20.63 40.79
C ASN A 715 -20.24 -19.57 40.92
N HIS A 716 -19.96 -18.30 40.63
CA HIS A 716 -20.98 -17.26 40.59
C HIS A 716 -22.02 -17.56 39.50
N CYS A 717 -21.54 -17.85 38.30
CA CYS A 717 -22.35 -18.29 37.18
C CYS A 717 -23.15 -19.55 37.49
N ALA A 718 -22.50 -20.57 38.07
CA ALA A 718 -23.16 -21.84 38.35
C ALA A 718 -24.35 -21.70 39.32
N ARG A 719 -24.27 -20.78 40.29
CA ARG A 719 -25.38 -20.49 41.20
C ARG A 719 -26.56 -19.80 40.50
N GLN A 720 -26.30 -18.96 39.50
CA GLN A 720 -27.36 -18.28 38.75
C GLN A 720 -28.02 -19.18 37.71
N GLN A 721 -27.23 -20.02 37.04
CA GLN A 721 -27.69 -20.87 35.93
C GLN A 721 -28.03 -22.30 36.36
N ASN A 722 -27.84 -22.65 37.63
CA ASN A 722 -28.04 -23.98 38.20
C ASN A 722 -27.29 -25.10 37.45
N ALA A 723 -26.16 -24.78 36.84
CA ALA A 723 -25.25 -25.70 36.18
C ALA A 723 -23.90 -24.99 36.01
N TYR A 724 -22.78 -25.71 35.99
CA TYR A 724 -21.47 -25.12 35.66
C TYR A 724 -21.36 -24.78 34.16
N PRO A 725 -20.50 -23.81 33.79
CA PRO A 725 -20.23 -23.49 32.38
C PRO A 725 -19.63 -24.70 31.68
N THR A 726 -20.00 -24.89 30.42
CA THR A 726 -19.36 -25.89 29.55
C THR A 726 -17.96 -25.42 29.16
N PHE A 727 -17.81 -24.11 28.94
CA PHE A 727 -16.59 -23.50 28.45
C PHE A 727 -16.20 -22.29 29.29
N VAL A 728 -14.90 -22.17 29.58
CA VAL A 728 -14.29 -20.97 30.16
C VAL A 728 -13.28 -20.45 29.14
N LEU A 729 -13.58 -19.31 28.56
CA LEU A 729 -12.74 -18.67 27.56
C LEU A 729 -11.86 -17.63 28.24
N VAL A 730 -10.55 -17.66 27.97
CA VAL A 730 -9.55 -16.79 28.61
C VAL A 730 -8.58 -16.25 27.58
N ASP A 731 -8.02 -15.09 27.85
CA ASP A 731 -6.88 -14.55 27.11
C ASP A 731 -5.57 -14.96 27.78
N TYR A 732 -4.51 -15.15 26.98
CA TYR A 732 -3.14 -15.42 27.44
C TYR A 732 -3.07 -16.58 28.47
N TYR A 733 -3.59 -17.76 28.11
CA TYR A 733 -3.72 -18.90 29.04
C TYR A 733 -2.42 -19.31 29.74
N SER A 734 -1.27 -19.05 29.11
CA SER A 734 0.07 -19.35 29.64
C SER A 734 0.44 -18.46 30.83
N GLN A 735 -0.13 -17.25 30.91
CA GLN A 735 0.12 -16.29 31.97
C GLN A 735 -0.55 -16.75 33.27
N GLY A 736 0.27 -17.15 34.23
CA GLY A 736 -0.18 -17.78 35.49
C GLY A 736 0.35 -19.20 35.71
N ASN A 737 1.25 -19.68 34.84
CA ASN A 737 2.01 -20.93 35.00
C ASN A 737 1.09 -22.15 35.30
N GLY A 738 0.06 -22.33 34.47
CA GLY A 738 -0.90 -23.43 34.59
C GLY A 738 -2.07 -23.18 35.55
N SER A 739 -2.21 -21.97 36.10
CA SER A 739 -3.34 -21.59 36.95
C SER A 739 -4.71 -21.85 36.30
N VAL A 740 -4.86 -21.56 35.00
CA VAL A 740 -6.09 -21.83 34.24
C VAL A 740 -6.45 -23.31 34.28
N PHE A 741 -5.50 -24.20 33.96
CA PHE A 741 -5.72 -25.64 33.98
C PHE A 741 -6.01 -26.17 35.39
N LYS A 742 -5.32 -25.64 36.40
CA LYS A 742 -5.57 -25.98 37.81
C LYS A 742 -6.96 -25.57 38.28
N ALA A 743 -7.48 -24.45 37.80
CA ALA A 743 -8.85 -24.03 38.07
C ALA A 743 -9.87 -24.96 37.40
N LEU A 744 -9.66 -25.29 36.13
CA LEU A 744 -10.53 -26.20 35.37
C LEU A 744 -10.54 -27.61 35.94
N ALA A 745 -9.40 -28.13 36.38
CA ALA A 745 -9.32 -29.43 37.06
C ALA A 745 -10.20 -29.47 38.33
N LYS A 746 -10.19 -28.38 39.12
CA LYS A 746 -11.07 -28.25 40.30
C LYS A 746 -12.54 -28.18 39.92
N LEU A 747 -12.91 -27.46 38.85
CA LEU A 747 -14.30 -27.42 38.36
C LEU A 747 -14.78 -28.79 37.88
N ASN A 748 -13.88 -29.59 37.30
CA ASN A 748 -14.17 -30.94 36.81
C ASN A 748 -14.02 -32.03 37.89
N GLY A 749 -13.56 -31.69 39.10
CA GLY A 749 -13.33 -32.66 40.19
C GLY A 749 -12.20 -33.66 39.91
N VAL A 750 -11.22 -33.28 39.10
CA VAL A 750 -10.05 -34.11 38.75
C VAL A 750 -8.77 -33.55 39.36
N THR A 751 -7.76 -34.42 39.52
CA THR A 751 -6.43 -34.02 39.99
C THR A 751 -5.70 -33.25 38.90
N TYR A 752 -5.10 -32.11 39.26
CA TYR A 752 -4.17 -31.40 38.40
C TYR A 752 -2.73 -31.79 38.75
N GLU A 753 -1.97 -32.21 37.76
CA GLU A 753 -0.52 -32.41 37.86
C GLU A 753 0.18 -31.16 37.32
N ASP A 754 1.05 -30.56 38.14
CA ASP A 754 1.77 -29.36 37.71
C ASP A 754 2.70 -29.74 36.54
N LYS A 755 2.46 -29.12 35.38
CA LYS A 755 3.21 -29.32 34.14
C LYS A 755 3.78 -27.97 33.67
N GLU A 756 5.03 -27.96 33.23
CA GLU A 756 5.62 -26.80 32.55
C GLU A 756 4.97 -26.61 31.17
N LEU A 757 4.54 -25.39 30.87
CA LEU A 757 3.86 -25.08 29.61
C LEU A 757 4.86 -24.87 28.48
N ASN A 758 4.60 -25.47 27.32
CA ASN A 758 5.43 -25.32 26.12
C ASN A 758 5.47 -23.85 25.66
N ALA A 759 4.38 -23.11 25.87
CA ALA A 759 4.31 -21.67 25.59
C ALA A 759 5.37 -20.83 26.33
N ASN A 760 5.83 -21.28 27.51
CA ASN A 760 6.86 -20.58 28.28
C ASN A 760 8.28 -20.83 27.74
N GLN A 761 8.50 -21.92 27.00
CA GLN A 761 9.81 -22.30 26.46
C GLN A 761 10.12 -21.61 25.12
N THR A 762 9.09 -21.19 24.38
CA THR A 762 9.24 -20.47 23.11
C THR A 762 9.76 -19.03 23.26
N GLN A 763 9.96 -18.52 24.49
CA GLN A 763 10.52 -17.18 24.71
C GLN A 763 12.05 -17.11 24.67
N ASP A 764 12.77 -18.25 24.68
CA ASP A 764 14.25 -18.29 24.84
C ASP A 764 15.04 -19.00 23.71
N GLY A 765 14.43 -19.36 22.56
CA GLY A 765 15.07 -20.21 21.55
C GLY A 765 15.11 -19.67 20.11
N ASP A 766 16.29 -19.20 19.69
CA ASP A 766 16.85 -19.14 18.32
C ASP A 766 15.90 -18.89 17.12
N ALA A 767 15.82 -17.61 16.71
CA ALA A 767 15.63 -17.28 15.30
C ALA A 767 16.95 -17.53 14.56
N ALA A 768 17.15 -18.76 14.08
CA ALA A 768 18.25 -19.09 13.18
C ALA A 768 18.12 -18.29 11.87
N VAL A 769 18.85 -17.18 11.78
CA VAL A 769 19.03 -16.40 10.55
C VAL A 769 19.90 -17.20 9.59
N GLY A 770 19.26 -17.83 8.60
CA GLY A 770 19.95 -18.29 7.40
C GLY A 770 20.48 -17.09 6.59
N PRO A 771 21.60 -17.24 5.84
CA PRO A 771 22.13 -16.15 5.03
C PRO A 771 21.13 -15.79 3.93
N LEU A 772 20.54 -14.60 4.03
CA LEU A 772 19.56 -14.09 3.06
C LEU A 772 20.29 -13.53 1.82
N HIS A 773 20.07 -14.20 0.70
CA HIS A 773 20.22 -13.59 -0.62
C HIS A 773 19.20 -12.45 -0.75
N VAL A 774 19.69 -11.22 -0.93
CA VAL A 774 18.88 -10.05 -1.27
C VAL A 774 18.12 -10.36 -2.56
N SER A 775 16.81 -10.59 -2.43
CA SER A 775 15.94 -10.89 -3.56
C SER A 775 15.48 -9.59 -4.21
N LEU A 776 15.62 -9.52 -5.53
CA LEU A 776 15.24 -8.46 -6.48
C LEU A 776 13.75 -7.96 -6.47
N PRO A 777 12.72 -8.60 -5.87
CA PRO A 777 11.31 -8.19 -6.09
C PRO A 777 10.86 -6.83 -5.51
N ILE A 778 11.57 -6.25 -4.53
CA ILE A 778 11.06 -5.10 -3.77
C ILE A 778 11.24 -3.75 -4.48
N LEU A 779 12.32 -3.58 -5.24
CA LEU A 779 12.48 -2.43 -6.14
C LEU A 779 11.64 -2.56 -7.41
N LEU A 780 11.29 -3.79 -7.81
CA LEU A 780 10.28 -4.05 -8.83
C LEU A 780 8.87 -3.64 -8.37
N GLY A 781 8.53 -3.76 -7.07
CA GLY A 781 7.24 -3.32 -6.52
C GLY A 781 7.06 -1.79 -6.51
N ALA A 782 8.08 -1.06 -6.06
CA ALA A 782 8.10 0.41 -6.14
C ALA A 782 8.09 0.91 -7.61
N MET A 783 8.70 0.14 -8.51
CA MET A 783 8.71 0.44 -9.95
C MET A 783 7.41 0.07 -10.67
N MET A 784 6.73 -1.03 -10.34
CA MET A 784 5.45 -1.38 -10.97
C MET A 784 4.40 -0.29 -10.67
N GLY A 785 4.38 0.26 -9.45
CA GLY A 785 3.51 1.41 -9.14
C GLY A 785 3.80 2.68 -9.97
N VAL A 786 5.07 2.94 -10.29
CA VAL A 786 5.48 4.13 -11.07
C VAL A 786 5.45 3.90 -12.59
N THR A 787 5.67 2.67 -13.06
CA THR A 787 5.68 2.32 -14.49
C THR A 787 4.30 1.98 -15.01
N THR A 788 3.40 1.39 -14.22
CA THR A 788 1.99 1.22 -14.60
C THR A 788 1.29 2.57 -14.73
N ALA A 789 1.72 3.60 -13.97
CA ALA A 789 1.22 4.98 -14.10
C ALA A 789 1.86 5.81 -15.23
N ILE A 790 2.82 5.25 -15.97
CA ILE A 790 3.44 5.87 -17.16
C ILE A 790 3.03 5.12 -18.45
N LEU A 791 2.52 3.89 -18.32
CA LEU A 791 2.01 3.05 -19.42
C LEU A 791 0.48 3.05 -19.55
N ILE A 792 -0.24 3.56 -18.54
CA ILE A 792 -1.61 4.11 -18.66
C ILE A 792 -1.44 5.61 -18.91
#